data_AF-A0A6N7L4P6-F1
#
_entry.id   AF-A0A6N7L4P6-F1
#
_cell.length_a   1.000
_cell.length_b   1.000
_cell.length_c   1.000
_cell.angle_alpha   90.00
_cell.angle_beta   90.00
_cell.angle_gamma   90.00
#
_symmetry.space_group_name_H-M   'P 1'
#
loop_
_entity.id
_entity.type
_entity.pdbx_description
1 polymer ?
#
loop_
_entity_poly.entity_id
_entity_poly.type
_entity_poly.pdbx_seq_one_letter_code
_entity_poly.pdbx_strand_id
1 'polypeptide(L)'
;MSTQPDTPDAIDALLGQGPRRAVQLPTPAERERLRTEYGLTKAATAKALGVSTSTFTAWESGQRDPQGEARAAYARLLEGIAAQLRPEPAAVTPPQPQTPAPAPAEAPVPVPMLDQQPDGSLVMAEAAPCVQCGNPSVYRSQGVPIHLGGFCRPGTQPPEAPVAPQPAPASAAPAVAAPRRTAPHAAGAPSSRQASPRVHRAPVKATATARPQVAASPAAPAKYPAGPLAVIDLAPSGRALLGHLVDGRVLDVPAMTLPQLTEWAVSAGLGQPRLHKHGKDSDPLVVLMADAAEFLGLPPMGEDADGDFERGIGRLPETGPVVKALVKAGWQLTQRGFGPWARVFRTPDGGKRVCVQYCIPMWSALASAGWKVPADLDAVQLAALLGGYAERVQTPRGSTAVTGLQLMEALRPPTRAVRTETGWTSGPVEGSRTHAFDPAPPEPPAEHPLAQGRAPGDVLMTETWDWIRDLDLIEDRERGYPYVIGLDVNMAYLAAAGRLTMALSEPVHKLEPVFDKRIPGSWKCDFSNAELDPRLPNPFTPDGLPPTGPAWYSTVKVAYALELGIRVQPTEGWLRHESGPWLDPWHKHLREAYLTTMANLGVPLDLADRDVEAFLAAMANLKNGNPVELAILHAIKSTAKGGIGKLRERPRGATYRPGQRWPALDRPTWDPLNRALVIDTDTVNKHRKIRRHAEATGEYPIAALADCIVYPSKGPSPLDVLLQPDGTLATAWRLGISPGHVKHEGTQTMTWALEMITDDVNPGRHIKGGDAYAEGE
;
A
#
# COMPACT_ATOMS: atom_id res chain seq x y z
N MET A 1 42.27 27.36 12.04
CA MET A 1 42.30 26.21 11.11
C MET A 1 41.47 25.10 11.74
N SER A 2 40.33 24.76 11.13
CA SER A 2 39.56 23.56 11.47
C SER A 2 38.91 23.06 10.18
N THR A 3 39.32 21.89 9.71
CA THR A 3 38.80 21.25 8.50
C THR A 3 37.39 20.72 8.73
N GLN A 4 36.45 21.06 7.84
CA GLN A 4 35.13 20.43 7.80
C GLN A 4 35.26 19.00 7.23
N PRO A 5 34.38 18.05 7.63
CA PRO A 5 34.34 16.72 7.04
C PRO A 5 33.71 16.76 5.64
N ASP A 6 34.25 15.96 4.73
CA ASP A 6 33.80 15.88 3.34
C ASP A 6 32.34 15.42 3.20
N THR A 7 31.65 16.04 2.25
CA THR A 7 30.29 15.64 1.84
C THR A 7 30.41 14.53 0.79
N PRO A 8 29.58 13.47 0.81
CA PRO A 8 29.66 12.40 -0.19
C PRO A 8 29.51 12.92 -1.62
N ASP A 9 30.29 12.38 -2.54
CA ASP A 9 30.26 12.76 -3.95
C ASP A 9 28.86 12.52 -4.56
N ALA A 10 28.40 13.48 -5.36
CA ALA A 10 27.16 13.34 -6.12
C ALA A 10 27.25 12.17 -7.13
N ILE A 11 28.46 11.79 -7.55
CA ILE A 11 28.72 10.62 -8.40
C ILE A 11 28.43 9.32 -7.64
N ASP A 12 28.85 9.17 -6.38
CA ASP A 12 28.53 7.99 -5.55
C ASP A 12 27.03 7.85 -5.29
N ALA A 13 26.34 8.98 -5.09
CA ALA A 13 24.88 9.00 -4.97
C ALA A 13 24.18 8.53 -6.26
N LEU A 14 24.74 8.83 -7.44
CA LEU A 14 24.24 8.35 -8.74
C LEU A 14 24.52 6.86 -8.95
N LEU A 15 25.75 6.41 -8.63
CA LEU A 15 26.16 5.00 -8.76
C LEU A 15 25.33 4.07 -7.85
N GLY A 16 24.86 4.57 -6.70
CA GLY A 16 23.93 3.87 -5.81
C GLY A 16 22.52 3.62 -6.36
N GLN A 17 22.14 4.24 -7.48
CA GLN A 17 20.81 4.11 -8.11
C GLN A 17 20.74 3.08 -9.26
N GLY A 18 21.89 2.51 -9.69
CA GLY A 18 21.92 1.46 -10.71
C GLY A 18 21.25 0.14 -10.26
N PRO A 19 20.95 -0.79 -11.20
CA PRO A 19 20.39 -2.10 -10.87
C PRO A 19 21.35 -2.87 -9.95
N ARG A 20 20.97 -2.99 -8.67
CA ARG A 20 21.78 -3.60 -7.62
C ARG A 20 22.07 -5.07 -7.92
N ARG A 21 23.20 -5.37 -8.58
CA ARG A 21 23.83 -6.70 -8.49
C ARG A 21 23.97 -7.05 -7.01
N ALA A 22 23.60 -8.27 -6.63
CA ALA A 22 23.72 -8.71 -5.25
C ALA A 22 25.17 -8.57 -4.81
N VAL A 23 25.43 -7.69 -3.83
CA VAL A 23 26.79 -7.45 -3.32
C VAL A 23 27.33 -8.78 -2.84
N GLN A 24 28.46 -9.22 -3.41
CA GLN A 24 29.06 -10.48 -3.01
C GLN A 24 29.58 -10.35 -1.58
N LEU A 25 29.21 -11.31 -0.74
CA LEU A 25 29.72 -11.40 0.62
C LEU A 25 30.81 -12.48 0.66
N PRO A 26 31.84 -12.33 1.50
CA PRO A 26 32.76 -13.42 1.81
C PRO A 26 32.02 -14.69 2.25
N THR A 27 32.70 -15.84 2.21
CA THR A 27 32.16 -17.10 2.76
C THR A 27 31.82 -16.93 4.24
N PRO A 28 30.81 -17.63 4.81
CA PRO A 28 30.42 -17.43 6.20
C PRO A 28 31.57 -17.56 7.22
N ALA A 29 32.52 -18.48 6.95
CA ALA A 29 33.75 -18.62 7.73
C ALA A 29 34.66 -17.37 7.68
N GLU A 30 34.84 -16.73 6.51
CA GLU A 30 35.64 -15.51 6.40
C GLU A 30 34.93 -14.31 7.04
N ARG A 31 33.59 -14.27 7.05
CA ARG A 31 32.83 -13.25 7.79
C ARG A 31 33.12 -13.33 9.29
N GLU A 32 33.03 -14.55 9.85
CA GLU A 32 33.33 -14.81 11.27
C GLU A 32 34.81 -14.55 11.60
N ARG A 33 35.74 -14.93 10.71
CA ARG A 33 37.17 -14.63 10.85
C ARG A 33 37.40 -13.12 10.94
N LEU A 34 37.03 -12.35 9.91
CA LEU A 34 37.24 -10.90 9.85
C LEU A 34 36.65 -10.20 11.09
N ARG A 35 35.41 -10.52 11.46
CA ARG A 35 34.77 -9.95 12.66
C ARG A 35 35.57 -10.26 13.94
N THR A 36 36.06 -11.49 14.08
CA THR A 36 36.74 -11.95 15.32
C THR A 36 38.17 -11.41 15.40
N GLU A 37 38.89 -11.36 14.28
CA GLU A 37 40.25 -10.80 14.16
C GLU A 37 40.26 -9.29 14.42
N TYR A 38 39.19 -8.59 14.06
CA TYR A 38 38.94 -7.18 14.40
C TYR A 38 38.33 -6.97 15.81
N GLY A 39 38.12 -8.03 16.59
CA GLY A 39 37.66 -7.95 17.99
C GLY A 39 36.17 -7.64 18.20
N LEU A 40 35.31 -7.76 17.18
CA LEU A 40 33.87 -7.49 17.31
C LEU A 40 33.07 -8.71 17.77
N THR A 41 32.15 -8.49 18.72
CA THR A 41 31.21 -9.54 19.16
C THR A 41 30.01 -9.65 18.23
N LYS A 42 29.40 -10.85 18.14
CA LYS A 42 28.15 -11.07 17.37
C LYS A 42 27.02 -10.13 17.82
N ALA A 43 26.92 -9.82 19.12
CA ALA A 43 25.92 -8.92 19.66
C ALA A 43 26.16 -7.44 19.30
N ALA A 44 27.40 -6.96 19.38
CA ALA A 44 27.75 -5.60 18.95
C ALA A 44 27.52 -5.41 17.44
N THR A 45 27.90 -6.39 16.64
CA THR A 45 27.75 -6.38 15.19
C THR A 45 26.28 -6.40 14.77
N ALA A 46 25.47 -7.28 15.38
CA ALA A 46 24.03 -7.32 15.15
C ALA A 46 23.34 -5.98 15.49
N LYS A 47 23.71 -5.37 16.63
CA LYS A 47 23.20 -4.03 17.03
C LYS A 47 23.57 -2.95 16.01
N ALA A 48 24.81 -2.93 15.51
CA ALA A 48 25.26 -1.96 14.51
C ALA A 48 24.55 -2.13 13.15
N LEU A 49 24.17 -3.36 12.80
CA LEU A 49 23.44 -3.69 11.56
C LEU A 49 21.90 -3.64 11.72
N GLY A 50 21.38 -3.27 12.90
CA GLY A 50 19.95 -3.16 13.15
C GLY A 50 19.17 -4.49 13.19
N VAL A 51 19.84 -5.61 13.50
CA VAL A 51 19.23 -6.95 13.53
C VAL A 51 19.42 -7.68 14.87
N SER A 52 18.66 -8.75 15.10
CA SER A 52 18.83 -9.58 16.29
C SER A 52 20.12 -10.40 16.24
N THR A 53 20.73 -10.66 17.40
CA THR A 53 21.92 -11.52 17.53
C THR A 53 21.69 -12.92 16.96
N SER A 54 20.46 -13.46 17.07
CA SER A 54 20.06 -14.72 16.45
C SER A 54 20.06 -14.66 14.92
N THR A 55 19.54 -13.58 14.33
CA THR A 55 19.55 -13.36 12.88
C THR A 55 20.98 -13.24 12.35
N PHE A 56 21.82 -12.47 13.03
CA PHE A 56 23.23 -12.33 12.68
C PHE A 56 24.00 -13.65 12.81
N THR A 57 23.70 -14.46 13.82
CA THR A 57 24.31 -15.79 13.99
C THR A 57 23.95 -16.72 12.83
N ALA A 58 22.73 -16.64 12.30
CA ALA A 58 22.33 -17.38 11.10
C ALA A 58 23.04 -16.93 9.81
N TRP A 59 23.57 -15.70 9.78
CA TRP A 59 24.35 -15.15 8.64
C TRP A 59 25.82 -15.59 8.66
N GLU A 60 26.43 -15.74 9.84
CA GLU A 60 27.79 -16.26 9.98
C GLU A 60 27.85 -17.79 9.97
N SER A 61 26.76 -18.49 10.31
CA SER A 61 26.66 -19.95 10.15
C SER A 61 26.27 -20.39 8.74
N GLY A 62 25.92 -19.47 7.84
CA GLY A 62 25.46 -19.76 6.48
C GLY A 62 24.02 -20.33 6.39
N GLN A 63 23.30 -20.47 7.51
CA GLN A 63 21.92 -20.95 7.53
C GLN A 63 20.93 -20.00 6.85
N ARG A 64 21.25 -18.71 6.77
CA ARG A 64 20.45 -17.69 6.07
C ARG A 64 21.37 -16.59 5.56
N ASP A 65 21.27 -16.23 4.29
CA ASP A 65 22.09 -15.14 3.74
C ASP A 65 21.33 -13.80 3.82
N PRO A 66 21.98 -12.69 4.25
CA PRO A 66 21.35 -11.38 4.39
C PRO A 66 20.93 -10.81 3.03
N GLN A 67 19.89 -9.97 3.04
CA GLN A 67 19.25 -9.41 1.86
C GLN A 67 19.19 -7.88 1.89
N GLY A 68 19.01 -7.27 0.72
CA GLY A 68 18.75 -5.84 0.58
C GLY A 68 19.78 -4.93 1.27
N GLU A 69 19.30 -3.95 2.02
CA GLU A 69 20.14 -2.93 2.68
C GLU A 69 21.01 -3.51 3.78
N ALA A 70 20.53 -4.53 4.51
CA ALA A 70 21.31 -5.25 5.51
C ALA A 70 22.49 -6.00 4.89
N ARG A 71 22.32 -6.57 3.68
CA ARG A 71 23.43 -7.20 2.92
C ARG A 71 24.48 -6.16 2.55
N ALA A 72 24.06 -5.00 2.03
CA ALA A 72 24.98 -3.93 1.63
C ALA A 72 25.70 -3.31 2.84
N ALA A 73 25.02 -3.13 3.98
CA ALA A 73 25.62 -2.63 5.21
C ALA A 73 26.65 -3.62 5.79
N TYR A 74 26.34 -4.92 5.79
CA TYR A 74 27.27 -5.94 6.27
C TYR A 74 28.47 -6.13 5.35
N ALA A 75 28.28 -6.03 4.03
CA ALA A 75 29.38 -6.04 3.06
C ALA A 75 30.36 -4.89 3.32
N ARG A 76 29.87 -3.64 3.45
CA ARG A 76 30.71 -2.47 3.78
C ARG A 76 31.45 -2.62 5.11
N LEU A 77 30.81 -3.23 6.12
CA LEU A 77 31.47 -3.49 7.39
C LEU A 77 32.64 -4.47 7.24
N LEU A 78 32.42 -5.59 6.54
CA LEU A 78 33.46 -6.60 6.30
C LEU A 78 34.59 -6.07 5.41
N GLU A 79 34.27 -5.24 4.41
CA GLU A 79 35.24 -4.57 3.55
C GLU A 79 36.10 -3.57 4.33
N GLY A 80 35.49 -2.73 5.18
CA GLY A 80 36.21 -1.80 6.05
C GLY A 80 37.11 -2.51 7.07
N ILE A 81 36.64 -3.64 7.62
CA ILE A 81 37.46 -4.50 8.48
C ILE A 81 38.64 -5.10 7.70
N ALA A 82 38.40 -5.68 6.52
CA ALA A 82 39.45 -6.28 5.69
C ALA A 82 40.47 -5.26 5.19
N ALA A 83 40.08 -4.00 5.01
CA ALA A 83 40.99 -2.90 4.69
C ALA A 83 41.90 -2.54 5.88
N GLN A 84 41.37 -2.48 7.10
CA GLN A 84 42.17 -2.16 8.31
C GLN A 84 43.03 -3.33 8.81
N LEU A 85 42.65 -4.58 8.51
CA LEU A 85 43.46 -5.77 8.80
C LEU A 85 44.55 -6.05 7.74
N ARG A 86 44.64 -5.24 6.67
CA ARG A 86 45.66 -5.41 5.63
C ARG A 86 46.97 -4.69 6.02
N PRO A 87 48.13 -5.37 6.03
CA PRO A 87 49.41 -4.70 6.26
C PRO A 87 49.76 -3.75 5.10
N GLU A 88 50.34 -2.61 5.44
CA GLU A 88 50.58 -1.47 4.55
C GLU A 88 51.82 -1.67 3.65
N PRO A 89 51.71 -1.60 2.30
CA PRO A 89 52.88 -1.61 1.41
C PRO A 89 53.47 -0.20 1.23
N ALA A 90 54.80 -0.09 1.31
CA ALA A 90 55.51 1.18 1.13
C ALA A 90 55.38 1.76 -0.30
N ALA A 91 55.34 3.10 -0.39
CA ALA A 91 55.09 3.83 -1.64
C ALA A 91 56.30 3.92 -2.60
N VAL A 92 56.03 3.92 -3.92
CA VAL A 92 57.04 4.14 -4.98
C VAL A 92 56.48 5.00 -6.12
N THR A 93 57.31 5.92 -6.63
CA THR A 93 57.06 6.91 -7.69
C THR A 93 57.12 6.33 -9.12
N PRO A 94 56.38 6.86 -10.13
CA PRO A 94 56.35 6.31 -11.49
C PRO A 94 57.34 6.97 -12.49
N PRO A 95 57.85 6.20 -13.47
CA PRO A 95 58.37 6.72 -14.74
C PRO A 95 57.77 6.05 -16.01
N GLN A 96 57.94 6.70 -17.18
CA GLN A 96 57.54 6.24 -18.53
C GLN A 96 58.72 5.48 -19.25
N PRO A 97 58.69 5.14 -20.57
CA PRO A 97 58.07 3.93 -21.12
C PRO A 97 58.95 3.07 -22.09
N GLN A 98 58.82 1.72 -22.03
CA GLN A 98 59.01 0.68 -23.11
C GLN A 98 60.41 0.56 -23.82
N THR A 99 60.93 -0.56 -24.36
CA THR A 99 60.53 -1.97 -24.71
C THR A 99 61.86 -2.80 -24.91
N PRO A 100 61.93 -4.10 -25.35
CA PRO A 100 61.08 -5.31 -25.18
C PRO A 100 61.84 -6.62 -24.75
N ALA A 101 61.14 -7.58 -24.12
CA ALA A 101 61.23 -9.08 -24.17
C ALA A 101 62.59 -9.86 -23.96
N PRO A 102 62.61 -11.16 -23.54
CA PRO A 102 61.51 -12.16 -23.47
C PRO A 102 61.28 -12.85 -22.09
N ALA A 103 60.33 -13.80 -22.06
CA ALA A 103 59.66 -14.40 -20.89
C ALA A 103 60.29 -15.77 -20.44
N PRO A 104 59.81 -16.54 -19.41
CA PRO A 104 58.40 -16.70 -18.95
C PRO A 104 58.11 -16.65 -17.42
N ALA A 105 56.88 -16.27 -17.07
CA ALA A 105 56.23 -16.54 -15.78
C ALA A 105 54.71 -16.64 -15.97
N GLU A 106 54.02 -17.42 -15.14
CA GLU A 106 52.59 -17.76 -15.29
C GLU A 106 51.64 -16.57 -15.07
N ALA A 107 50.50 -16.59 -15.78
CA ALA A 107 49.55 -15.48 -15.88
C ALA A 107 48.09 -15.94 -15.60
N PRO A 108 47.18 -15.04 -15.20
CA PRO A 108 45.82 -15.38 -14.78
C PRO A 108 44.86 -15.66 -15.94
N VAL A 109 43.74 -16.33 -15.64
CA VAL A 109 42.75 -16.80 -16.63
C VAL A 109 41.88 -15.64 -17.17
N PRO A 110 41.79 -15.43 -18.51
CA PRO A 110 41.05 -14.32 -19.12
C PRO A 110 39.61 -14.69 -19.55
N VAL A 111 38.81 -13.66 -19.82
CA VAL A 111 37.50 -13.78 -20.49
C VAL A 111 37.71 -13.85 -22.02
N PRO A 112 37.13 -14.81 -22.76
CA PRO A 112 37.40 -14.97 -24.19
C PRO A 112 36.78 -13.84 -25.03
N MET A 113 37.62 -13.10 -25.76
CA MET A 113 37.23 -12.21 -26.86
C MET A 113 37.04 -13.00 -28.15
N LEU A 114 36.01 -12.68 -28.93
CA LEU A 114 35.85 -13.24 -30.28
C LEU A 114 36.92 -12.71 -31.24
N ASP A 115 37.26 -13.53 -32.22
CA ASP A 115 38.16 -13.20 -33.32
C ASP A 115 37.52 -12.12 -34.22
N GLN A 116 38.31 -11.11 -34.57
CA GLN A 116 37.91 -10.00 -35.44
C GLN A 116 38.84 -9.92 -36.65
N GLN A 117 38.29 -9.52 -37.79
CA GLN A 117 39.06 -9.12 -38.97
C GLN A 117 39.71 -7.74 -38.72
N PRO A 118 40.70 -7.33 -39.54
CA PRO A 118 41.38 -6.04 -39.37
C PRO A 118 40.49 -4.79 -39.47
N ASP A 119 39.27 -4.92 -39.99
CA ASP A 119 38.25 -3.85 -40.06
C ASP A 119 37.32 -3.81 -38.82
N GLY A 120 37.50 -4.71 -37.85
CA GLY A 120 36.68 -4.84 -36.65
C GLY A 120 35.43 -5.70 -36.81
N SER A 121 35.17 -6.26 -38.01
CA SER A 121 34.09 -7.23 -38.19
C SER A 121 34.41 -8.58 -37.52
N LEU A 122 33.39 -9.31 -37.06
CA LEU A 122 33.60 -10.61 -36.39
C LEU A 122 33.95 -11.70 -37.41
N VAL A 123 34.92 -12.55 -37.07
CA VAL A 123 35.29 -13.71 -37.91
C VAL A 123 34.21 -14.78 -37.82
N MET A 124 33.56 -15.00 -38.96
CA MET A 124 32.53 -16.01 -39.15
C MET A 124 33.11 -17.21 -39.90
N ALA A 125 32.80 -18.42 -39.43
CA ALA A 125 33.15 -19.69 -40.06
C ALA A 125 31.93 -20.62 -40.08
N GLU A 126 32.04 -21.76 -40.76
CA GLU A 126 30.97 -22.77 -40.82
C GLU A 126 30.52 -23.23 -39.43
N ALA A 127 29.22 -23.53 -39.28
CA ALA A 127 28.60 -23.77 -37.98
C ALA A 127 29.14 -25.05 -37.33
N ALA A 128 29.92 -24.91 -36.26
CA ALA A 128 30.55 -26.03 -35.55
C ALA A 128 30.14 -26.03 -34.06
N PRO A 129 30.12 -27.20 -33.38
CA PRO A 129 29.67 -27.29 -31.98
C PRO A 129 30.45 -26.35 -31.04
N CYS A 130 29.74 -25.46 -30.35
CA CYS A 130 30.28 -24.55 -29.36
C CYS A 130 30.93 -25.34 -28.20
N VAL A 131 32.20 -25.07 -27.89
CA VAL A 131 32.94 -25.83 -26.86
C VAL A 131 32.39 -25.66 -25.43
N GLN A 132 31.49 -24.72 -25.20
CA GLN A 132 30.84 -24.49 -23.90
C GLN A 132 29.41 -25.07 -23.79
N CYS A 133 28.71 -25.34 -24.90
CA CYS A 133 27.30 -25.79 -24.85
C CYS A 133 26.87 -26.78 -25.94
N GLY A 134 27.76 -27.19 -26.84
CA GLY A 134 27.48 -28.17 -27.91
C GLY A 134 26.64 -27.65 -29.09
N ASN A 135 25.88 -26.57 -28.91
CA ASN A 135 25.07 -25.99 -29.99
C ASN A 135 25.95 -25.42 -31.13
N PRO A 136 25.50 -25.47 -32.40
CA PRO A 136 26.27 -24.92 -33.51
C PRO A 136 26.54 -23.41 -33.35
N SER A 137 27.82 -23.01 -33.41
CA SER A 137 28.24 -21.62 -33.49
C SER A 137 29.08 -21.36 -34.74
N VAL A 138 28.79 -20.24 -35.37
CA VAL A 138 29.52 -19.68 -36.52
C VAL A 138 30.62 -18.70 -36.09
N TYR A 139 30.63 -18.24 -34.84
CA TYR A 139 31.66 -17.34 -34.29
C TYR A 139 32.87 -18.12 -33.76
N ARG A 140 34.04 -17.47 -33.69
CA ARG A 140 35.28 -18.04 -33.15
C ARG A 140 35.92 -17.13 -32.09
N SER A 141 36.63 -17.73 -31.14
CA SER A 141 37.58 -17.09 -30.24
C SER A 141 38.85 -17.94 -30.23
N GLN A 142 39.97 -17.36 -30.64
CA GLN A 142 41.24 -18.06 -30.88
C GLN A 142 41.07 -19.28 -31.80
N GLY A 143 40.21 -19.17 -32.82
CA GLY A 143 39.88 -20.26 -33.75
C GLY A 143 38.89 -21.31 -33.21
N VAL A 144 38.44 -21.20 -31.96
CA VAL A 144 37.55 -22.18 -31.30
C VAL A 144 36.07 -21.76 -31.37
N PRO A 145 35.11 -22.64 -31.70
CA PRO A 145 33.68 -22.29 -31.75
C PRO A 145 33.11 -21.90 -30.38
N ILE A 146 32.58 -20.68 -30.26
CA ILE A 146 31.95 -20.15 -29.03
C ILE A 146 30.86 -19.13 -29.38
N HIS A 147 29.99 -18.74 -28.43
CA HIS A 147 29.02 -17.64 -28.62
C HIS A 147 29.52 -16.34 -27.97
N LEU A 148 29.16 -15.19 -28.56
CA LEU A 148 29.43 -13.86 -28.01
C LEU A 148 28.91 -13.74 -26.55
N GLY A 149 29.66 -13.06 -25.69
CA GLY A 149 29.16 -12.52 -24.42
C GLY A 149 28.66 -13.52 -23.37
N GLY A 150 28.95 -14.83 -23.53
CA GLY A 150 28.45 -15.86 -22.62
C GLY A 150 26.97 -16.21 -22.82
N PHE A 151 26.38 -15.93 -24.00
CA PHE A 151 25.00 -16.32 -24.36
C PHE A 151 24.82 -17.84 -24.62
N CYS A 152 25.63 -18.67 -23.96
CA CYS A 152 25.49 -20.12 -23.96
C CYS A 152 24.22 -20.53 -23.19
N ARG A 153 23.14 -20.82 -23.92
CA ARG A 153 21.98 -21.52 -23.35
C ARG A 153 22.32 -22.99 -23.11
N PRO A 154 21.77 -23.63 -22.06
CA PRO A 154 21.82 -25.09 -21.93
C PRO A 154 21.28 -25.72 -23.22
N GLY A 155 22.00 -26.69 -23.77
CA GLY A 155 21.56 -27.40 -24.97
C GLY A 155 20.24 -28.12 -24.70
N THR A 156 19.20 -27.80 -25.48
CA THR A 156 18.11 -28.74 -25.67
C THR A 156 18.71 -29.95 -26.37
N GLN A 157 18.57 -31.15 -25.79
CA GLN A 157 18.98 -32.36 -26.51
C GLN A 157 18.27 -32.39 -27.87
N PRO A 158 18.93 -32.82 -28.95
CA PRO A 158 18.24 -33.11 -30.20
C PRO A 158 17.08 -34.07 -29.91
N PRO A 159 15.91 -33.94 -30.58
CA PRO A 159 14.84 -34.89 -30.41
C PRO A 159 15.36 -36.29 -30.73
N GLU A 160 15.18 -37.22 -29.79
CA GLU A 160 15.47 -38.63 -30.00
C GLU A 160 14.64 -39.11 -31.21
N ALA A 161 15.30 -39.75 -32.17
CA ALA A 161 14.65 -40.17 -33.41
C ALA A 161 13.48 -41.13 -33.08
N PRO A 162 12.36 -41.07 -33.82
CA PRO A 162 11.16 -41.84 -33.46
C PRO A 162 11.41 -43.34 -33.54
N VAL A 163 11.49 -43.99 -32.39
CA VAL A 163 11.48 -45.45 -32.29
C VAL A 163 10.07 -45.94 -32.61
N ALA A 164 9.94 -46.72 -33.69
CA ALA A 164 8.68 -47.30 -34.12
C ALA A 164 8.13 -48.29 -33.06
N PRO A 165 6.79 -48.41 -32.92
CA PRO A 165 6.20 -49.21 -31.85
C PRO A 165 6.37 -50.73 -32.08
N GLN A 166 6.68 -51.45 -31.00
CA GLN A 166 6.59 -52.92 -30.95
C GLN A 166 5.81 -53.38 -29.69
N PRO A 167 5.20 -54.58 -29.72
CA PRO A 167 3.94 -54.81 -29.00
C PRO A 167 4.09 -55.27 -27.55
N ALA A 168 3.02 -55.08 -26.77
CA ALA A 168 2.93 -55.49 -25.37
C ALA A 168 2.81 -57.02 -25.18
N PRO A 169 3.39 -57.57 -24.09
CA PRO A 169 2.89 -58.75 -23.40
C PRO A 169 1.96 -58.38 -22.24
N ALA A 170 1.05 -59.28 -21.88
CA ALA A 170 -0.12 -58.98 -21.06
C ALA A 170 0.00 -59.28 -19.56
N SER A 171 -0.75 -58.49 -18.77
CA SER A 171 -1.50 -58.83 -17.54
C SER A 171 -0.86 -59.73 -16.46
N ALA A 172 -0.71 -59.15 -15.26
CA ALA A 172 -1.13 -59.80 -14.02
C ALA A 172 -1.56 -58.74 -12.98
N ALA A 173 -2.69 -58.97 -12.31
CA ALA A 173 -3.28 -58.10 -11.29
C ALA A 173 -3.31 -58.82 -9.90
N PRO A 174 -3.83 -58.24 -8.80
CA PRO A 174 -3.09 -58.20 -7.55
C PRO A 174 -3.46 -59.28 -6.51
N ALA A 175 -2.57 -59.51 -5.54
CA ALA A 175 -2.80 -60.39 -4.40
C ALA A 175 -3.31 -59.63 -3.15
N VAL A 176 -4.32 -60.20 -2.48
CA VAL A 176 -4.98 -59.69 -1.27
C VAL A 176 -4.61 -60.58 -0.07
N ALA A 177 -4.34 -60.00 1.10
CA ALA A 177 -4.42 -60.72 2.38
C ALA A 177 -4.65 -59.79 3.60
N ALA A 178 -5.57 -60.21 4.47
CA ALA A 178 -5.80 -59.76 5.86
C ALA A 178 -6.32 -61.01 6.63
N PRO A 179 -6.86 -60.98 7.88
CA PRO A 179 -6.66 -60.11 9.07
C PRO A 179 -6.41 -60.94 10.38
N ARG A 180 -6.27 -60.29 11.56
CA ARG A 180 -6.75 -60.69 12.94
C ARG A 180 -6.11 -59.76 14.02
N ARG A 181 -6.83 -59.09 14.94
CA ARG A 181 -7.55 -59.54 16.18
C ARG A 181 -6.58 -60.09 17.26
N THR A 182 -6.56 -59.73 18.57
CA THR A 182 -7.52 -59.04 19.50
C THR A 182 -6.80 -58.29 20.68
N ALA A 183 -7.52 -57.48 21.46
CA ALA A 183 -7.16 -56.91 22.80
C ALA A 183 -7.33 -57.95 23.95
N PRO A 184 -7.35 -57.65 25.29
CA PRO A 184 -7.09 -56.41 26.06
C PRO A 184 -6.24 -56.56 27.36
N HIS A 185 -5.91 -55.46 28.08
CA HIS A 185 -6.17 -55.25 29.53
C HIS A 185 -5.68 -53.88 30.05
N ALA A 186 -6.03 -53.53 31.29
CA ALA A 186 -5.91 -52.18 31.87
C ALA A 186 -5.32 -52.17 33.30
N ALA A 187 -4.87 -50.97 33.71
CA ALA A 187 -4.64 -50.48 35.09
C ALA A 187 -3.52 -51.12 35.95
N GLY A 188 -2.63 -50.25 36.49
CA GLY A 188 -1.62 -50.63 37.48
C GLY A 188 -0.59 -49.52 37.81
N ALA A 189 -0.94 -48.60 38.70
CA ALA A 189 0.03 -47.83 39.51
C ALA A 189 0.41 -48.69 40.77
N PRO A 190 1.44 -48.38 41.60
CA PRO A 190 2.08 -47.07 41.84
C PRO A 190 3.62 -47.09 42.17
N SER A 191 4.16 -45.91 42.58
CA SER A 191 5.34 -45.73 43.48
C SER A 191 6.75 -46.03 42.91
N SER A 192 7.88 -45.45 43.37
CA SER A 192 8.24 -44.08 43.83
C SER A 192 9.77 -43.99 44.01
N ARG A 193 10.36 -42.78 43.91
CA ARG A 193 11.63 -42.24 44.53
C ARG A 193 12.13 -41.06 43.68
N GLN A 194 12.26 -39.83 44.19
CA GLN A 194 13.26 -39.29 45.15
C GLN A 194 14.67 -39.15 44.55
N ALA A 195 15.43 -38.06 44.75
CA ALA A 195 15.13 -36.81 45.45
C ALA A 195 16.07 -35.64 45.02
N SER A 196 15.64 -34.41 45.29
CA SER A 196 16.49 -33.20 45.30
C SER A 196 17.22 -33.03 46.64
N PRO A 197 18.34 -32.28 46.70
CA PRO A 197 18.82 -31.69 47.94
C PRO A 197 18.10 -30.35 48.23
N ARG A 198 17.79 -30.12 49.51
CA ARG A 198 17.22 -28.88 50.08
C ARG A 198 18.13 -28.41 51.24
N VAL A 199 17.59 -27.58 52.15
CA VAL A 199 18.25 -26.87 53.30
C VAL A 199 18.87 -25.53 52.82
N HIS A 200 18.68 -24.36 53.45
CA HIS A 200 17.89 -23.96 54.64
C HIS A 200 17.03 -22.69 54.35
N ARG A 201 16.37 -22.10 55.37
CA ARG A 201 15.69 -20.79 55.30
C ARG A 201 15.57 -20.18 56.71
N ALA A 202 16.12 -18.98 56.95
CA ALA A 202 15.91 -18.14 58.13
C ALA A 202 16.22 -16.66 57.79
N PRO A 203 15.72 -15.65 58.51
CA PRO A 203 15.22 -14.42 57.88
C PRO A 203 16.05 -13.15 58.12
N VAL A 204 16.11 -12.25 57.13
CA VAL A 204 16.63 -10.87 57.31
C VAL A 204 15.76 -9.84 56.57
N LYS A 205 15.65 -8.67 57.20
CA LYS A 205 14.84 -7.47 56.92
C LYS A 205 14.66 -7.07 55.44
N ALA A 206 13.48 -6.52 55.16
CA ALA A 206 13.20 -5.78 53.94
C ALA A 206 14.00 -4.47 53.85
N THR A 207 14.66 -4.24 52.72
CA THR A 207 15.04 -2.93 52.21
C THR A 207 14.71 -2.89 50.72
N ALA A 208 13.80 -2.01 50.33
CA ALA A 208 13.44 -1.83 48.93
C ALA A 208 14.54 -1.04 48.21
N THR A 209 15.31 -1.70 47.34
CA THR A 209 16.21 -1.02 46.40
C THR A 209 15.48 -0.84 45.07
N ALA A 210 14.95 0.37 44.87
CA ALA A 210 14.39 0.78 43.59
C ALA A 210 15.46 0.68 42.49
N ARG A 211 15.14 0.02 41.37
CA ARG A 211 15.93 0.17 40.14
C ARG A 211 15.89 1.65 39.74
N PRO A 212 17.04 2.29 39.44
CA PRO A 212 17.02 3.63 38.87
C PRO A 212 16.22 3.61 37.57
N GLN A 213 15.19 4.45 37.49
CA GLN A 213 14.63 4.81 36.20
C GLN A 213 15.76 5.46 35.39
N VAL A 214 16.00 4.96 34.18
CA VAL A 214 16.83 5.69 33.22
C VAL A 214 16.08 6.97 32.92
N ALA A 215 16.56 8.09 33.46
CA ALA A 215 16.00 9.39 33.19
C ALA A 215 16.00 9.59 31.66
N ALA A 216 14.82 9.77 31.08
CA ALA A 216 14.70 10.14 29.69
C ALA A 216 15.52 11.41 29.49
N SER A 217 16.46 11.40 28.54
CA SER A 217 17.09 12.64 28.10
C SER A 217 15.97 13.60 27.69
N PRO A 218 16.02 14.88 28.09
CA PRO A 218 14.94 15.82 27.81
C PRO A 218 14.68 15.82 26.30
N ALA A 219 13.48 15.42 25.91
CA ALA A 219 13.08 15.43 24.52
C ALA A 219 13.26 16.85 23.98
N ALA A 220 13.86 16.97 22.79
CA ALA A 220 13.95 18.26 22.11
C ALA A 220 12.52 18.86 22.04
N PRO A 221 12.35 20.17 22.32
CA PRO A 221 11.03 20.77 22.43
C PRO A 221 10.24 20.51 21.14
N ALA A 222 9.04 19.94 21.29
CA ALA A 222 8.18 19.61 20.16
C ALA A 222 7.92 20.87 19.33
N LYS A 223 8.15 20.79 18.02
CA LYS A 223 8.01 21.92 17.09
C LYS A 223 6.62 22.58 17.14
N TYR A 224 5.61 21.79 17.47
CA TYR A 224 4.23 22.21 17.67
C TYR A 224 3.78 21.74 19.07
N PRO A 225 4.08 22.51 20.13
CA PRO A 225 3.88 22.07 21.51
C PRO A 225 2.40 22.00 21.92
N ALA A 226 1.46 22.50 21.12
CA ALA A 226 0.02 22.34 21.33
C ALA A 226 -0.62 21.25 20.45
N GLY A 227 0.18 20.53 19.65
CA GLY A 227 -0.31 19.47 18.77
C GLY A 227 -1.00 19.95 17.49
N PRO A 228 -1.68 19.05 16.75
CA PRO A 228 -2.15 19.32 15.39
C PRO A 228 -3.36 20.25 15.30
N LEU A 229 -4.16 20.35 16.36
CA LEU A 229 -5.44 21.08 16.38
C LEU A 229 -5.83 21.49 17.81
N ALA A 230 -6.76 22.44 17.90
CA ALA A 230 -7.53 22.74 19.09
C ALA A 230 -9.02 22.73 18.77
N VAL A 231 -9.83 22.13 19.66
CA VAL A 231 -11.29 22.31 19.66
C VAL A 231 -11.63 23.48 20.56
N ILE A 232 -12.28 24.49 20.00
CA ILE A 232 -12.60 25.74 20.68
C ILE A 232 -14.05 25.67 21.14
N ASP A 233 -14.25 25.83 22.43
CA ASP A 233 -15.56 25.84 23.08
C ASP A 233 -15.77 27.10 23.91
N LEU A 234 -17.03 27.40 24.25
CA LEU A 234 -17.38 28.51 25.13
C LEU A 234 -17.16 28.08 26.58
N ALA A 235 -16.42 28.87 27.36
CA ALA A 235 -16.24 28.61 28.78
C ALA A 235 -17.60 28.60 29.49
N PRO A 236 -17.82 27.78 30.55
CA PRO A 236 -19.07 27.76 31.32
C PRO A 236 -19.53 29.10 31.90
N SER A 237 -18.67 30.12 31.90
CA SER A 237 -18.99 31.50 32.27
C SER A 237 -19.73 32.30 31.18
N GLY A 238 -19.80 31.78 29.95
CA GLY A 238 -20.37 32.43 28.77
C GLY A 238 -19.59 33.65 28.26
N ARG A 239 -18.34 33.86 28.72
CA ARG A 239 -17.59 35.13 28.53
C ARG A 239 -16.19 34.99 27.95
N ALA A 240 -15.70 33.78 27.76
CA ALA A 240 -14.36 33.49 27.27
C ALA A 240 -14.36 32.20 26.47
N LEU A 241 -13.38 32.03 25.58
CA LEU A 241 -13.19 30.80 24.81
C LEU A 241 -12.10 29.92 25.45
N LEU A 242 -12.28 28.60 25.36
CA LEU A 242 -11.32 27.58 25.81
C LEU A 242 -10.87 26.73 24.62
N GLY A 243 -9.58 26.42 24.56
CA GLY A 243 -9.00 25.58 23.52
C GLY A 243 -8.60 24.22 24.07
N HIS A 244 -9.41 23.19 23.79
CA HIS A 244 -9.18 21.80 24.18
C HIS A 244 -8.18 21.15 23.21
N LEU A 245 -7.06 20.66 23.75
CA LEU A 245 -5.98 20.03 23.00
C LEU A 245 -6.09 18.50 23.02
N VAL A 246 -5.43 17.86 22.05
CA VAL A 246 -5.40 16.40 21.87
C VAL A 246 -4.85 15.65 23.10
N ASP A 247 -3.92 16.26 23.84
CA ASP A 247 -3.33 15.68 25.05
C ASP A 247 -4.12 15.97 26.34
N GLY A 248 -5.34 16.50 26.21
CA GLY A 248 -6.24 16.82 27.33
C GLY A 248 -5.94 18.12 28.04
N ARG A 249 -4.90 18.89 27.64
CA ARG A 249 -4.72 20.25 28.14
C ARG A 249 -5.80 21.18 27.59
N VAL A 250 -6.12 22.20 28.38
CA VAL A 250 -6.99 23.31 27.98
C VAL A 250 -6.18 24.60 27.99
N LEU A 251 -6.28 25.39 26.94
CA LEU A 251 -5.65 26.72 26.82
C LEU A 251 -6.72 27.81 26.94
N ASP A 252 -6.36 28.92 27.59
CA ASP A 252 -7.14 30.15 27.49
C ASP A 252 -7.03 30.73 26.06
N VAL A 253 -8.16 31.14 25.51
CA VAL A 253 -8.26 31.71 24.15
C VAL A 253 -8.74 33.16 24.28
N PRO A 254 -7.82 34.16 24.37
CA PRO A 254 -8.16 35.56 24.56
C PRO A 254 -8.63 36.23 23.25
N ALA A 255 -9.62 35.63 22.60
CA ALA A 255 -10.22 36.10 21.35
C ALA A 255 -11.71 36.36 21.53
N MET A 256 -12.15 37.55 21.15
CA MET A 256 -13.57 37.96 21.12
C MET A 256 -14.11 38.03 19.68
N THR A 257 -13.26 37.76 18.69
CA THR A 257 -13.57 37.88 17.26
C THR A 257 -12.77 36.86 16.45
N LEU A 258 -13.31 36.43 15.31
CA LEU A 258 -12.65 35.45 14.45
C LEU A 258 -11.20 35.84 14.03
N PRO A 259 -10.88 37.11 13.68
CA PRO A 259 -9.49 37.49 13.37
C PRO A 259 -8.54 37.35 14.56
N GLN A 260 -8.99 37.68 15.79
CA GLN A 260 -8.18 37.46 17.00
C GLN A 260 -7.93 35.97 17.24
N LEU A 261 -8.93 35.13 16.99
CA LEU A 261 -8.76 33.67 17.08
C LEU A 261 -7.78 33.15 16.02
N THR A 262 -7.78 33.72 14.81
CA THR A 262 -6.81 33.36 13.76
C THR A 262 -5.37 33.70 14.20
N GLU A 263 -5.14 34.88 14.80
CA GLU A 263 -3.83 35.28 15.33
C GLU A 263 -3.38 34.41 16.52
N TRP A 264 -4.31 34.10 17.44
CA TRP A 264 -4.06 33.15 18.52
C TRP A 264 -3.63 31.79 17.97
N ALA A 265 -4.35 31.22 16.99
CA ALA A 265 -4.05 29.90 16.45
C ALA A 265 -2.66 29.80 15.78
N VAL A 266 -2.15 30.91 15.23
CA VAL A 266 -0.78 30.99 14.69
C VAL A 266 0.28 31.02 15.79
N SER A 267 0.00 31.68 16.92
CA SER A 267 0.95 31.80 18.04
C SER A 267 0.86 30.69 19.09
N ALA A 268 -0.27 29.95 19.14
CA ALA A 268 -0.55 28.88 20.11
C ALA A 268 0.36 27.64 20.00
N GLY A 269 1.23 27.56 18.99
CA GLY A 269 2.10 26.40 18.77
C GLY A 269 1.36 25.18 18.20
N LEU A 270 0.25 25.42 17.49
CA LEU A 270 -0.53 24.42 16.76
C LEU A 270 0.11 24.06 15.41
N GLY A 271 -0.07 22.82 14.98
CA GLY A 271 0.37 22.30 13.68
C GLY A 271 0.96 20.89 13.78
N GLN A 272 1.40 20.34 12.65
CA GLN A 272 2.01 19.00 12.60
C GLN A 272 3.28 19.02 11.75
N PRO A 273 4.37 18.33 12.15
CA PRO A 273 5.56 18.22 11.30
C PRO A 273 5.23 17.60 9.94
N ARG A 274 5.93 18.06 8.90
CA ARG A 274 5.82 17.49 7.54
C ARG A 274 6.06 15.97 7.54
N LEU A 275 5.26 15.23 6.76
CA LEU A 275 5.43 13.78 6.58
C LEU A 275 6.59 13.42 5.64
N HIS A 276 7.01 14.35 4.77
CA HIS A 276 8.14 14.16 3.86
C HIS A 276 9.13 15.33 3.96
N LYS A 277 10.44 15.06 3.82
CA LYS A 277 11.52 16.06 3.95
C LYS A 277 11.32 17.32 3.07
N HIS A 278 10.83 17.12 1.84
CA HIS A 278 10.50 18.18 0.89
C HIS A 278 9.03 18.64 0.94
N GLY A 279 8.23 18.03 1.81
CA GLY A 279 6.84 18.41 2.05
C GLY A 279 6.71 19.67 2.91
N LYS A 280 5.46 20.03 3.21
CA LYS A 280 5.10 21.17 4.06
C LYS A 280 4.59 20.63 5.40
N ASP A 281 4.82 21.41 6.44
CA ASP A 281 4.22 21.14 7.75
C ASP A 281 2.70 21.41 7.67
N SER A 282 1.89 20.67 8.44
CA SER A 282 0.44 20.90 8.49
C SER A 282 0.14 22.17 9.27
N ASP A 283 -0.71 23.00 8.68
CA ASP A 283 -1.26 24.21 9.30
C ASP A 283 -2.07 23.89 10.56
N PRO A 284 -2.10 24.80 11.55
CA PRO A 284 -3.07 24.79 12.63
C PRO A 284 -4.49 24.47 12.14
N LEU A 285 -5.18 23.56 12.83
CA LEU A 285 -6.61 23.35 12.67
C LEU A 285 -7.35 23.83 13.92
N VAL A 286 -8.31 24.72 13.70
CA VAL A 286 -9.25 25.22 14.68
C VAL A 286 -10.59 24.57 14.41
N VAL A 287 -11.13 23.83 15.40
CA VAL A 287 -12.46 23.23 15.31
C VAL A 287 -13.39 24.06 16.21
N LEU A 288 -14.48 24.60 15.69
CA LEU A 288 -15.38 25.47 16.47
C LEU A 288 -16.61 24.68 16.93
N MET A 289 -16.82 24.55 18.25
CA MET A 289 -18.11 24.13 18.80
C MET A 289 -19.19 25.19 18.51
N ALA A 290 -20.47 24.79 18.57
CA ALA A 290 -21.58 25.66 18.14
C ALA A 290 -21.61 26.99 18.92
N ASP A 291 -21.58 26.92 20.25
CA ASP A 291 -21.63 28.08 21.14
C ASP A 291 -20.42 29.01 20.95
N ALA A 292 -19.24 28.44 20.72
CA ALA A 292 -18.02 29.19 20.41
C ALA A 292 -18.10 29.89 19.04
N ALA A 293 -18.72 29.26 18.04
CA ALA A 293 -18.94 29.85 16.73
C ALA A 293 -19.97 31.00 16.80
N GLU A 294 -21.08 30.82 17.51
CA GLU A 294 -22.09 31.86 17.75
C GLU A 294 -21.48 33.07 18.49
N PHE A 295 -20.70 32.81 19.56
CA PHE A 295 -19.95 33.85 20.29
C PHE A 295 -19.00 34.66 19.40
N LEU A 296 -18.42 34.03 18.37
CA LEU A 296 -17.54 34.68 17.38
C LEU A 296 -18.31 35.40 16.25
N GLY A 297 -19.65 35.41 16.30
CA GLY A 297 -20.53 36.03 15.30
C GLY A 297 -20.72 35.19 14.04
N LEU A 298 -20.57 33.87 14.11
CA LEU A 298 -20.89 32.95 13.01
C LEU A 298 -22.38 32.52 13.11
N PRO A 299 -23.19 32.70 12.06
CA PRO A 299 -24.59 32.31 12.10
C PRO A 299 -24.74 30.77 12.12
N PRO A 300 -25.87 30.24 12.64
CA PRO A 300 -26.27 28.87 12.40
C PRO A 300 -26.41 28.59 10.90
N MET A 301 -26.36 27.31 10.50
CA MET A 301 -26.67 26.93 9.12
C MET A 301 -28.18 27.12 8.88
N GLY A 302 -28.56 28.28 8.35
CA GLY A 302 -29.95 28.77 8.33
C GLY A 302 -30.56 28.98 6.94
N GLU A 303 -31.85 29.28 6.92
CA GLU A 303 -32.63 29.53 5.71
C GLU A 303 -32.44 30.95 5.15
N ASP A 304 -32.70 31.11 3.86
CA ASP A 304 -32.26 32.19 2.97
C ASP A 304 -33.06 33.51 3.16
N ALA A 305 -33.38 33.89 4.40
CA ALA A 305 -34.26 35.01 4.73
C ALA A 305 -33.54 36.37 4.76
N ASP A 306 -32.38 36.44 5.43
CA ASP A 306 -31.66 37.69 5.71
C ASP A 306 -30.35 37.88 4.92
N GLY A 307 -29.96 36.87 4.12
CA GLY A 307 -28.78 36.92 3.26
C GLY A 307 -27.43 36.69 3.96
N ASP A 308 -27.42 36.29 5.24
CA ASP A 308 -26.21 36.06 6.04
C ASP A 308 -25.42 34.79 5.68
N PHE A 309 -25.99 33.88 4.89
CA PHE A 309 -25.36 32.60 4.51
C PHE A 309 -25.72 32.17 3.08
N GLU A 310 -24.72 31.99 2.20
CA GLU A 310 -24.95 31.60 0.80
C GLU A 310 -25.27 30.09 0.69
N ARG A 311 -26.53 29.69 0.94
CA ARG A 311 -26.96 28.26 0.99
C ARG A 311 -26.52 27.45 -0.24
N GLY A 312 -26.61 28.01 -1.44
CA GLY A 312 -26.26 27.31 -2.69
C GLY A 312 -24.78 26.92 -2.83
N ILE A 313 -23.89 27.53 -2.04
CA ILE A 313 -22.43 27.29 -2.06
C ILE A 313 -21.92 26.80 -0.69
N GLY A 314 -22.67 27.05 0.39
CA GLY A 314 -22.34 26.64 1.75
C GLY A 314 -21.20 27.46 2.36
N ARG A 315 -21.30 28.79 2.30
CA ARG A 315 -20.28 29.73 2.81
C ARG A 315 -20.88 31.04 3.27
N LEU A 316 -20.13 31.79 4.08
CA LEU A 316 -20.44 33.19 4.37
C LEU A 316 -20.31 34.07 3.11
N PRO A 317 -21.18 35.07 2.93
CA PRO A 317 -21.05 36.07 1.88
C PRO A 317 -19.74 36.85 1.97
N GLU A 318 -19.14 37.16 0.83
CA GLU A 318 -17.91 37.99 0.78
C GLU A 318 -18.13 39.42 1.29
N THR A 319 -19.37 39.89 1.27
CA THR A 319 -19.83 41.17 1.84
C THR A 319 -20.18 41.09 3.33
N GLY A 320 -20.16 39.90 3.94
CA GLY A 320 -20.55 39.68 5.34
C GLY A 320 -19.58 40.33 6.34
N PRO A 321 -20.05 40.68 7.56
CA PRO A 321 -19.24 41.41 8.56
C PRO A 321 -18.00 40.63 9.00
N VAL A 322 -18.12 39.30 9.18
CA VAL A 322 -17.01 38.42 9.58
C VAL A 322 -15.91 38.37 8.51
N VAL A 323 -16.28 38.23 7.24
CA VAL A 323 -15.33 38.20 6.12
C VAL A 323 -14.64 39.55 5.97
N LYS A 324 -15.40 40.66 6.05
CA LYS A 324 -14.84 42.02 6.09
C LYS A 324 -13.87 42.23 7.26
N ALA A 325 -14.16 41.68 8.44
CA ALA A 325 -13.28 41.78 9.61
C ALA A 325 -11.95 41.01 9.40
N LEU A 326 -12.00 39.81 8.82
CA LEU A 326 -10.80 39.06 8.42
C LEU A 326 -9.95 39.85 7.41
N VAL A 327 -10.56 40.36 6.34
CA VAL A 327 -9.88 41.14 5.30
C VAL A 327 -9.29 42.44 5.86
N LYS A 328 -10.01 43.15 6.72
CA LYS A 328 -9.51 44.35 7.43
C LYS A 328 -8.32 44.04 8.34
N ALA A 329 -8.27 42.85 8.94
CA ALA A 329 -7.13 42.34 9.69
C ALA A 329 -6.03 41.74 8.78
N GLY A 330 -6.08 41.95 7.47
CA GLY A 330 -5.05 41.52 6.51
C GLY A 330 -5.08 40.03 6.17
N TRP A 331 -6.13 39.30 6.52
CA TRP A 331 -6.30 37.90 6.16
C TRP A 331 -6.98 37.74 4.80
N GLN A 332 -6.64 36.65 4.10
CA GLN A 332 -7.20 36.26 2.80
C GLN A 332 -7.91 34.91 2.91
N LEU A 333 -8.91 34.72 2.05
CA LEU A 333 -9.65 33.47 1.89
C LEU A 333 -9.32 32.84 0.54
N THR A 334 -9.49 31.53 0.44
CA THR A 334 -9.43 30.84 -0.86
C THR A 334 -10.72 31.06 -1.65
N GLN A 335 -10.75 30.74 -2.95
CA GLN A 335 -11.96 30.84 -3.79
C GLN A 335 -13.21 30.12 -3.24
N ARG A 336 -13.05 29.16 -2.31
CA ARG A 336 -14.17 28.51 -1.60
C ARG A 336 -14.83 29.39 -0.53
N GLY A 337 -14.29 30.56 -0.24
CA GLY A 337 -14.73 31.45 0.84
C GLY A 337 -14.50 30.85 2.24
N PHE A 338 -15.33 31.30 3.19
CA PHE A 338 -15.36 30.81 4.56
C PHE A 338 -16.63 29.97 4.77
N GLY A 339 -16.49 28.64 4.74
CA GLY A 339 -17.58 27.68 4.88
C GLY A 339 -17.21 26.56 5.86
N PRO A 340 -17.89 25.39 5.82
CA PRO A 340 -17.72 24.28 6.78
C PRO A 340 -16.26 23.87 7.00
N TRP A 341 -15.47 23.93 5.92
CA TRP A 341 -14.03 23.88 5.96
C TRP A 341 -13.46 25.13 5.29
N ALA A 342 -12.79 25.98 6.05
CA ALA A 342 -12.18 27.21 5.55
C ALA A 342 -10.65 27.21 5.70
N ARG A 343 -9.98 28.00 4.86
CA ARG A 343 -8.54 28.29 4.95
C ARG A 343 -8.36 29.79 4.95
N VAL A 344 -7.85 30.32 6.06
CA VAL A 344 -7.55 31.73 6.30
C VAL A 344 -6.05 31.88 6.26
N PHE A 345 -5.50 32.73 5.39
CA PHE A 345 -4.05 32.82 5.18
C PHE A 345 -3.58 34.25 4.94
N ARG A 346 -2.26 34.47 5.02
CA ARG A 346 -1.59 35.70 4.59
C ARG A 346 -0.61 35.39 3.47
N THR A 347 -0.36 36.38 2.61
CA THR A 347 0.78 36.32 1.68
C THR A 347 2.06 36.11 2.50
N PRO A 348 2.93 35.13 2.18
CA PRO A 348 4.11 34.85 2.98
C PRO A 348 5.08 36.03 3.03
N ASP A 349 5.30 36.58 4.22
CA ASP A 349 6.41 37.49 4.49
C ASP A 349 7.65 36.69 4.93
N GLY A 350 8.84 37.10 4.47
CA GLY A 350 10.09 36.37 4.68
C GLY A 350 10.05 34.89 4.27
N GLY A 351 9.16 34.50 3.35
CA GLY A 351 8.95 33.10 2.94
C GLY A 351 8.25 32.21 3.96
N LYS A 352 7.82 32.72 5.12
CA LYS A 352 7.05 31.95 6.11
C LYS A 352 5.58 31.93 5.73
N ARG A 353 5.08 30.75 5.38
CA ARG A 353 3.65 30.53 5.15
C ARG A 353 2.88 30.66 6.47
N VAL A 354 1.88 31.54 6.49
CA VAL A 354 0.94 31.70 7.61
C VAL A 354 -0.46 31.36 7.12
N CYS A 355 -1.05 30.30 7.67
CA CYS A 355 -2.35 29.79 7.30
C CYS A 355 -2.97 29.06 8.51
N VAL A 356 -4.27 29.24 8.71
CA VAL A 356 -5.07 28.52 9.72
C VAL A 356 -6.22 27.84 8.97
N GLN A 357 -6.50 26.60 9.35
CA GLN A 357 -7.65 25.83 8.86
C GLN A 357 -8.77 25.90 9.89
N TYR A 358 -10.01 25.97 9.41
CA TYR A 358 -11.20 25.89 10.26
C TYR A 358 -12.04 24.67 9.89
N CYS A 359 -12.59 24.01 10.90
CA CYS A 359 -13.64 22.99 10.81
C CYS A 359 -14.82 23.46 11.65
N ILE A 360 -16.02 23.49 11.06
CA ILE A 360 -17.23 24.05 11.68
C ILE A 360 -18.33 22.97 11.65
N PRO A 361 -18.41 22.08 12.66
CA PRO A 361 -19.34 20.95 12.68
C PRO A 361 -20.81 21.35 12.54
N MET A 362 -21.23 22.48 13.11
CA MET A 362 -22.59 23.04 12.97
C MET A 362 -22.97 23.39 11.52
N TRP A 363 -21.99 23.56 10.62
CA TRP A 363 -22.20 23.71 9.17
C TRP A 363 -21.95 22.37 8.45
N SER A 364 -22.19 21.24 9.10
CA SER A 364 -22.03 19.90 8.53
C SER A 364 -20.59 19.52 8.09
N ALA A 365 -19.55 20.21 8.61
CA ALA A 365 -18.15 19.94 8.24
C ALA A 365 -17.73 18.48 8.45
N LEU A 366 -18.26 17.83 9.51
CA LEU A 366 -18.01 16.45 9.87
C LEU A 366 -19.18 15.50 9.50
N ALA A 367 -20.25 16.00 8.89
CA ALA A 367 -21.40 15.18 8.49
C ALA A 367 -21.18 14.42 7.18
N SER A 368 -20.08 14.66 6.46
CA SER A 368 -19.73 13.86 5.28
C SER A 368 -19.55 12.40 5.70
N ALA A 369 -20.20 11.46 5.00
CA ALA A 369 -20.30 10.03 5.35
C ALA A 369 -19.01 9.37 5.86
N GLY A 370 -17.84 9.83 5.40
CA GLY A 370 -16.56 9.29 5.83
C GLY A 370 -16.13 9.57 7.28
N TRP A 371 -16.66 10.57 7.98
CA TRP A 371 -16.21 10.88 9.36
C TRP A 371 -16.95 10.09 10.44
N LYS A 372 -18.22 9.69 10.22
CA LYS A 372 -19.12 9.02 11.21
C LYS A 372 -18.85 9.42 12.67
N VAL A 373 -18.90 10.73 12.95
CA VAL A 373 -18.74 11.25 14.31
C VAL A 373 -19.95 10.81 15.15
N PRO A 374 -19.76 10.24 16.35
CA PRO A 374 -20.86 9.95 17.27
C PRO A 374 -21.69 11.20 17.59
N ALA A 375 -22.97 11.01 17.89
CA ALA A 375 -23.78 12.10 18.43
C ALA A 375 -23.19 12.58 19.78
N ASP A 376 -23.45 13.85 20.11
CA ASP A 376 -23.26 14.43 21.44
C ASP A 376 -21.83 14.36 22.01
N LEU A 377 -20.80 14.30 21.16
CA LEU A 377 -19.41 14.43 21.62
C LEU A 377 -19.14 15.82 22.20
N ASP A 378 -18.57 15.85 23.40
CA ASP A 378 -18.02 17.08 23.98
C ASP A 378 -16.72 17.54 23.28
N ALA A 379 -16.25 18.75 23.60
CA ALA A 379 -15.04 19.31 23.00
C ALA A 379 -13.77 18.48 23.23
N VAL A 380 -13.67 17.76 24.36
CA VAL A 380 -12.53 16.89 24.71
C VAL A 380 -12.58 15.60 23.90
N GLN A 381 -13.75 14.97 23.79
CA GLN A 381 -13.96 13.77 22.98
C GLN A 381 -13.76 14.05 21.49
N LEU A 382 -14.21 15.22 21.00
CA LEU A 382 -13.96 15.65 19.62
C LEU A 382 -12.47 15.94 19.38
N ALA A 383 -11.76 16.51 20.35
CA ALA A 383 -10.31 16.70 20.28
C ALA A 383 -9.56 15.36 20.24
N ALA A 384 -9.98 14.38 21.05
CA ALA A 384 -9.45 13.02 21.02
C ALA A 384 -9.71 12.31 19.68
N LEU A 385 -10.91 12.47 19.09
CA LEU A 385 -11.27 11.89 17.79
C LEU A 385 -10.39 12.45 16.68
N LEU A 386 -10.44 13.76 16.47
CA LEU A 386 -9.73 14.41 15.36
C LEU A 386 -8.21 14.40 15.58
N GLY A 387 -7.76 14.46 16.83
CA GLY A 387 -6.36 14.37 17.23
C GLY A 387 -5.78 12.98 17.03
N GLY A 388 -6.45 11.94 17.53
CA GLY A 388 -6.04 10.54 17.31
C GLY A 388 -6.12 10.11 15.84
N TYR A 389 -6.98 10.73 15.02
CA TYR A 389 -6.89 10.62 13.56
C TYR A 389 -5.65 11.36 13.01
N ALA A 390 -5.40 12.59 13.47
CA ALA A 390 -4.30 13.42 12.98
C ALA A 390 -2.93 12.82 13.25
N GLU A 391 -2.72 12.26 14.44
CA GLU A 391 -1.48 11.58 14.86
C GLU A 391 -1.18 10.35 13.98
N ARG A 392 -2.21 9.58 13.63
CA ARG A 392 -2.09 8.34 12.84
C ARG A 392 -2.07 8.60 11.34
N VAL A 393 -2.71 9.67 10.87
CA VAL A 393 -2.87 10.00 9.43
C VAL A 393 -2.22 11.35 9.11
N GLN A 394 -2.94 12.45 9.28
CA GLN A 394 -2.46 13.84 9.21
C GLN A 394 -3.56 14.76 9.74
N THR A 395 -3.22 15.99 10.15
CA THR A 395 -4.21 17.04 10.47
C THR A 395 -5.31 17.11 9.39
N PRO A 396 -6.61 16.96 9.75
CA PRO A 396 -7.72 16.97 8.80
C PRO A 396 -7.73 18.17 7.84
N ARG A 397 -8.14 17.94 6.58
CA ARG A 397 -8.18 18.95 5.49
C ARG A 397 -9.47 18.91 4.67
N GLY A 398 -10.63 18.78 5.32
CA GLY A 398 -11.91 18.58 4.65
C GLY A 398 -12.53 17.23 5.00
N SER A 399 -13.35 16.70 4.09
CA SER A 399 -13.81 15.31 4.20
C SER A 399 -12.63 14.34 4.11
N THR A 400 -12.79 13.15 4.68
CA THR A 400 -11.76 12.09 4.67
C THR A 400 -11.23 11.78 3.26
N ALA A 401 -12.07 11.84 2.23
CA ALA A 401 -11.65 11.71 0.83
C ALA A 401 -10.68 12.82 0.36
N VAL A 402 -10.89 14.07 0.78
CA VAL A 402 -9.96 15.19 0.48
C VAL A 402 -8.68 15.05 1.30
N THR A 403 -8.79 14.66 2.57
CA THR A 403 -7.62 14.38 3.42
C THR A 403 -6.79 13.21 2.82
N GLY A 404 -7.43 12.17 2.30
CA GLY A 404 -6.75 11.03 1.66
C GLY A 404 -6.01 11.41 0.38
N LEU A 405 -6.56 12.32 -0.42
CA LEU A 405 -5.88 12.90 -1.59
C LEU A 405 -4.69 13.79 -1.18
N GLN A 406 -4.88 14.66 -0.19
CA GLN A 406 -3.81 15.53 0.34
C GLN A 406 -2.68 14.74 0.99
N LEU A 407 -2.98 13.57 1.58
CA LEU A 407 -1.97 12.67 2.15
C LEU A 407 -1.03 12.10 1.08
N MET A 408 -1.52 11.85 -0.14
CA MET A 408 -0.68 11.42 -1.27
C MET A 408 0.37 12.50 -1.59
N GLU A 409 -0.04 13.77 -1.66
CA GLU A 409 0.85 14.92 -1.88
C GLU A 409 1.76 15.19 -0.67
N ALA A 410 1.31 14.93 0.56
CA ALA A 410 2.13 15.12 1.77
C ALA A 410 3.29 14.10 1.85
N LEU A 411 3.04 12.85 1.42
CA LEU A 411 4.03 11.76 1.41
C LEU A 411 4.87 11.71 0.12
N ARG A 412 4.32 12.18 -1.01
CA ARG A 412 4.99 12.35 -2.31
C ARG A 412 4.74 13.77 -2.85
N PRO A 413 5.39 14.80 -2.30
CA PRO A 413 5.22 16.17 -2.77
C PRO A 413 5.68 16.31 -4.22
N PRO A 414 4.99 17.11 -5.04
CA PRO A 414 5.29 17.26 -6.47
C PRO A 414 6.67 17.89 -6.70
N THR A 415 7.07 18.84 -5.84
CA THR A 415 8.28 19.64 -6.04
C THR A 415 9.11 19.78 -4.76
N ARG A 416 10.38 20.13 -4.96
CA ARG A 416 11.38 20.45 -3.94
C ARG A 416 12.09 21.74 -4.31
N ALA A 417 12.60 22.45 -3.30
CA ALA A 417 13.51 23.55 -3.54
C ALA A 417 14.84 23.00 -4.11
N VAL A 418 15.31 23.58 -5.22
CA VAL A 418 16.58 23.31 -5.86
C VAL A 418 17.38 24.60 -5.89
N ARG A 419 18.63 24.56 -5.44
CA ARG A 419 19.52 25.73 -5.46
C ARG A 419 20.05 25.96 -6.87
N THR A 420 19.97 27.20 -7.34
CA THR A 420 20.57 27.68 -8.58
C THR A 420 21.66 28.71 -8.26
N GLU A 421 22.45 29.11 -9.26
CA GLU A 421 23.44 30.18 -9.12
C GLU A 421 22.81 31.51 -8.67
N THR A 422 21.57 31.76 -9.12
CA THR A 422 20.79 32.97 -8.84
C THR A 422 19.88 32.88 -7.61
N GLY A 423 19.80 31.73 -6.92
CA GLY A 423 18.95 31.57 -5.73
C GLY A 423 18.35 30.17 -5.57
N TRP A 424 17.02 30.10 -5.48
CA TRP A 424 16.27 28.86 -5.32
C TRP A 424 15.12 28.79 -6.33
N THR A 425 14.95 27.64 -6.97
CA THR A 425 13.82 27.34 -7.86
C THR A 425 13.06 26.10 -7.40
N SER A 426 11.90 25.86 -7.99
CA SER A 426 11.09 24.65 -7.79
C SER A 426 11.50 23.58 -8.80
N GLY A 427 12.10 22.49 -8.35
CA GLY A 427 12.41 21.31 -9.17
C GLY A 427 11.55 20.10 -8.80
N PRO A 428 11.46 19.07 -9.66
CA PRO A 428 10.65 17.88 -9.40
C PRO A 428 11.20 17.03 -8.25
N VAL A 429 10.31 16.28 -7.60
CA VAL A 429 10.67 15.14 -6.74
C VAL A 429 10.54 13.85 -7.56
N GLU A 430 11.59 13.03 -7.54
CA GLU A 430 11.61 11.74 -8.23
C GLU A 430 10.46 10.81 -7.76
N GLY A 431 9.76 10.20 -8.72
CA GLY A 431 8.61 9.33 -8.44
C GLY A 431 7.36 10.06 -7.92
N SER A 432 7.28 11.39 -8.10
CA SER A 432 6.07 12.18 -7.84
C SER A 432 5.37 12.60 -9.14
N ARG A 433 4.12 13.02 -9.04
CA ARG A 433 3.38 13.64 -10.16
C ARG A 433 3.47 15.15 -10.01
N THR A 434 4.05 15.82 -11.00
CA THR A 434 4.49 17.23 -10.90
C THR A 434 3.45 18.22 -11.44
N HIS A 435 2.69 17.82 -12.45
CA HIS A 435 1.68 18.63 -13.14
C HIS A 435 0.46 17.75 -13.52
N ALA A 436 -0.64 18.40 -13.90
CA ALA A 436 -1.79 17.74 -14.49
C ALA A 436 -1.62 17.62 -16.00
N PHE A 437 -2.15 16.54 -16.57
CA PHE A 437 -2.19 16.28 -18.01
C PHE A 437 -3.50 15.58 -18.37
N ASP A 438 -3.87 15.62 -19.65
CA ASP A 438 -5.09 14.98 -20.12
C ASP A 438 -4.93 13.45 -20.20
N PRO A 439 -6.00 12.68 -19.87
CA PRO A 439 -5.98 11.22 -19.90
C PRO A 439 -6.10 10.70 -21.34
N ALA A 440 -5.79 9.42 -21.56
CA ALA A 440 -6.02 8.83 -22.87
C ALA A 440 -7.53 8.75 -23.19
N PRO A 441 -7.95 8.85 -24.47
CA PRO A 441 -9.36 8.83 -24.87
C PRO A 441 -10.26 7.73 -24.24
N PRO A 442 -9.83 6.46 -24.02
CA PRO A 442 -10.70 5.46 -23.39
C PRO A 442 -10.83 5.59 -21.85
N GLU A 443 -9.92 6.29 -21.18
CA GLU A 443 -9.81 6.32 -19.71
C GLU A 443 -10.83 7.23 -18.97
N PRO A 444 -11.20 8.43 -19.44
CA PRO A 444 -12.00 9.36 -18.64
C PRO A 444 -13.47 8.93 -18.49
N PRO A 445 -14.16 9.44 -17.44
CA PRO A 445 -15.61 9.29 -17.30
C PRO A 445 -16.37 10.07 -18.40
N ALA A 446 -17.63 9.71 -18.64
CA ALA A 446 -18.44 10.23 -19.75
C ALA A 446 -18.66 11.76 -19.75
N GLU A 447 -18.55 12.43 -18.60
CA GLU A 447 -18.63 13.90 -18.52
C GLU A 447 -17.44 14.61 -19.16
N HIS A 448 -16.29 13.95 -19.26
CA HIS A 448 -15.04 14.57 -19.67
C HIS A 448 -15.09 15.13 -21.11
N PRO A 449 -14.46 16.28 -21.40
CA PRO A 449 -14.39 16.81 -22.77
C PRO A 449 -13.90 15.77 -23.79
N LEU A 450 -12.83 15.02 -23.48
CA LEU A 450 -12.29 13.96 -24.35
C LEU A 450 -13.18 12.70 -24.47
N ALA A 451 -14.27 12.58 -23.70
CA ALA A 451 -15.24 11.50 -23.84
C ALA A 451 -16.42 11.88 -24.77
N GLN A 452 -16.50 13.13 -25.24
CA GLN A 452 -17.54 13.55 -26.19
C GLN A 452 -17.40 12.81 -27.52
N GLY A 453 -18.50 12.23 -28.00
CA GLY A 453 -18.52 11.46 -29.25
C GLY A 453 -17.84 10.08 -29.18
N ARG A 454 -17.34 9.67 -28.01
CA ARG A 454 -16.70 8.36 -27.81
C ARG A 454 -17.74 7.24 -27.91
N ALA A 455 -17.45 6.20 -28.68
CA ALA A 455 -18.31 5.03 -28.80
C ALA A 455 -18.47 4.32 -27.43
N PRO A 456 -19.64 3.72 -27.11
CA PRO A 456 -19.86 3.05 -25.82
C PRO A 456 -18.85 1.92 -25.50
N GLY A 457 -18.32 1.24 -26.53
CA GLY A 457 -17.30 0.19 -26.38
C GLY A 457 -15.86 0.70 -26.27
N ASP A 458 -15.56 1.96 -26.64
CA ASP A 458 -14.23 2.54 -26.54
C ASP A 458 -13.96 3.14 -25.14
N VAL A 459 -14.35 2.42 -24.09
CA VAL A 459 -14.17 2.82 -22.69
C VAL A 459 -13.29 1.80 -21.97
N LEU A 460 -12.31 2.26 -21.20
CA LEU A 460 -11.62 1.45 -20.20
C LEU A 460 -12.60 1.15 -19.06
N MET A 461 -13.29 0.02 -19.17
CA MET A 461 -14.30 -0.37 -18.19
C MET A 461 -13.66 -1.07 -16.99
N THR A 462 -13.29 -0.26 -16.00
CA THR A 462 -12.73 -0.73 -14.73
C THR A 462 -13.59 -0.26 -13.56
N GLU A 463 -14.45 -1.16 -13.08
CA GLU A 463 -15.19 -1.06 -11.83
C GLU A 463 -15.12 -2.41 -11.10
N THR A 464 -15.64 -2.46 -9.88
CA THR A 464 -15.77 -3.68 -9.08
C THR A 464 -16.75 -4.69 -9.69
N TRP A 465 -16.58 -5.96 -9.32
CA TRP A 465 -17.56 -6.98 -9.64
C TRP A 465 -18.93 -6.71 -8.99
N ASP A 466 -19.98 -6.91 -9.78
CA ASP A 466 -21.31 -7.29 -9.32
C ASP A 466 -21.73 -8.51 -10.17
N TRP A 467 -21.40 -9.70 -9.66
CA TRP A 467 -21.57 -10.98 -10.35
C TRP A 467 -22.32 -11.98 -9.46
N ILE A 468 -23.29 -12.66 -10.06
CA ILE A 468 -23.97 -13.83 -9.52
C ILE A 468 -23.67 -15.04 -10.42
N ARG A 469 -23.46 -16.21 -9.82
CA ARG A 469 -23.29 -17.46 -10.57
C ARG A 469 -24.65 -17.92 -11.08
N ASP A 470 -24.71 -18.31 -12.34
CA ASP A 470 -25.90 -18.92 -12.95
C ASP A 470 -26.41 -20.08 -12.10
N LEU A 471 -27.74 -20.15 -11.90
CA LEU A 471 -28.40 -21.21 -11.15
C LEU A 471 -28.08 -22.60 -11.72
N ASP A 472 -28.00 -22.75 -13.05
CA ASP A 472 -27.72 -24.03 -13.69
C ASP A 472 -26.26 -24.51 -13.45
N LEU A 473 -25.40 -23.61 -12.97
CA LEU A 473 -24.02 -23.88 -12.54
C LEU A 473 -23.88 -24.08 -11.02
N ILE A 474 -24.99 -24.06 -10.26
CA ILE A 474 -25.02 -24.42 -8.83
C ILE A 474 -25.41 -25.90 -8.70
N GLU A 475 -24.45 -26.74 -8.32
CA GLU A 475 -24.60 -28.19 -8.23
C GLU A 475 -25.52 -28.61 -7.07
N ASP A 476 -26.24 -29.73 -7.18
CA ASP A 476 -27.11 -30.27 -6.12
C ASP A 476 -26.41 -30.43 -4.77
N ARG A 477 -25.10 -30.76 -4.79
CA ARG A 477 -24.24 -30.82 -3.61
C ARG A 477 -24.19 -29.48 -2.88
N GLU A 478 -23.99 -28.38 -3.62
CA GLU A 478 -23.88 -27.03 -3.07
C GLU A 478 -25.26 -26.54 -2.61
N ARG A 479 -26.32 -26.83 -3.38
CA ARG A 479 -27.72 -26.56 -3.01
C ARG A 479 -28.13 -27.26 -1.71
N GLY A 480 -27.55 -28.43 -1.42
CA GLY A 480 -27.75 -29.18 -0.18
C GLY A 480 -27.01 -28.62 1.04
N TYR A 481 -26.20 -27.57 0.92
CA TYR A 481 -25.56 -26.94 2.07
C TYR A 481 -26.52 -26.02 2.82
N PRO A 482 -26.48 -25.99 4.18
CA PRO A 482 -27.43 -25.22 4.97
C PRO A 482 -27.20 -23.70 4.92
N TYR A 483 -25.95 -23.25 4.71
CA TYR A 483 -25.55 -21.86 4.84
C TYR A 483 -24.81 -21.32 3.61
N VAL A 484 -24.72 -20.00 3.55
CA VAL A 484 -23.76 -19.25 2.75
C VAL A 484 -22.98 -18.28 3.64
N ILE A 485 -21.71 -18.06 3.32
CA ILE A 485 -20.82 -17.16 4.08
C ILE A 485 -20.27 -16.07 3.16
N GLY A 486 -20.38 -14.82 3.60
CA GLY A 486 -19.67 -13.69 3.00
C GLY A 486 -18.26 -13.54 3.56
N LEU A 487 -17.26 -13.57 2.69
CA LEU A 487 -15.86 -13.26 2.98
C LEU A 487 -15.52 -11.90 2.37
N ASP A 488 -15.34 -10.88 3.22
CA ASP A 488 -14.97 -9.52 2.78
C ASP A 488 -13.45 -9.28 2.86
N VAL A 489 -12.87 -8.66 1.83
CA VAL A 489 -11.45 -8.34 1.77
C VAL A 489 -11.14 -7.01 2.46
N ASN A 490 -10.57 -7.09 3.66
CA ASN A 490 -10.14 -5.93 4.43
C ASN A 490 -9.30 -4.96 3.59
N MET A 491 -9.77 -3.73 3.45
CA MET A 491 -9.03 -2.63 2.84
C MET A 491 -8.53 -2.95 1.42
N ALA A 492 -9.34 -3.63 0.61
CA ALA A 492 -9.03 -4.13 -0.74
C ALA A 492 -8.17 -3.17 -1.61
N TYR A 493 -8.68 -1.96 -1.91
CA TYR A 493 -7.95 -0.98 -2.73
C TYR A 493 -6.66 -0.45 -2.08
N LEU A 494 -6.62 -0.34 -0.75
CA LEU A 494 -5.40 0.04 -0.05
C LEU A 494 -4.35 -1.05 -0.23
N ALA A 495 -4.74 -2.33 -0.09
CA ALA A 495 -3.84 -3.46 -0.32
C ALA A 495 -3.32 -3.50 -1.76
N ALA A 496 -4.21 -3.28 -2.75
CA ALA A 496 -3.89 -3.26 -4.17
C ALA A 496 -2.95 -2.09 -4.58
N ALA A 497 -3.00 -0.95 -3.89
CA ALA A 497 -2.11 0.18 -4.14
C ALA A 497 -0.65 -0.03 -3.67
N GLY A 498 -0.39 -1.04 -2.84
CA GLY A 498 0.94 -1.32 -2.28
C GLY A 498 1.95 -1.75 -3.36
N ARG A 499 3.04 -0.98 -3.54
CA ARG A 499 4.09 -1.18 -4.56
C ARG A 499 3.62 -1.20 -6.02
N LEU A 500 2.36 -0.87 -6.30
CA LEU A 500 1.81 -0.86 -7.66
C LEU A 500 2.54 0.17 -8.54
N THR A 501 3.00 -0.25 -9.71
CA THR A 501 3.63 0.63 -10.70
C THR A 501 2.56 1.53 -11.33
N MET A 502 2.61 2.82 -11.02
CA MET A 502 1.61 3.82 -11.41
C MET A 502 2.12 4.72 -12.53
N ALA A 503 1.21 5.25 -13.33
CA ALA A 503 1.49 6.24 -14.37
C ALA A 503 1.97 7.57 -13.76
N LEU A 504 3.10 8.07 -14.26
CA LEU A 504 3.65 9.40 -13.92
C LEU A 504 3.71 10.35 -15.13
N SER A 505 3.82 9.83 -16.35
CA SER A 505 3.80 10.62 -17.60
C SER A 505 2.42 10.71 -18.25
N GLU A 506 2.34 11.59 -19.25
CA GLU A 506 1.27 11.70 -20.24
C GLU A 506 1.08 10.41 -21.06
N PRO A 507 -0.11 10.20 -21.67
CA PRO A 507 -0.41 9.08 -22.57
C PRO A 507 0.26 9.18 -23.95
N VAL A 508 0.96 8.12 -24.36
CA VAL A 508 1.53 7.98 -25.72
C VAL A 508 0.79 6.89 -26.49
N HIS A 509 0.07 7.26 -27.56
CA HIS A 509 -0.61 6.32 -28.46
C HIS A 509 0.39 5.51 -29.28
N LYS A 510 0.13 4.21 -29.43
CA LYS A 510 0.85 3.31 -30.34
C LYS A 510 -0.14 2.33 -30.97
N LEU A 511 0.02 2.09 -32.25
CA LEU A 511 -0.65 1.01 -32.98
C LEU A 511 0.18 -0.26 -32.89
N GLU A 512 -0.51 -1.41 -32.81
CA GLU A 512 0.06 -2.77 -32.71
C GLU A 512 1.24 -2.90 -31.71
N PRO A 513 1.17 -2.35 -30.49
CA PRO A 513 2.31 -2.33 -29.59
C PRO A 513 2.60 -3.73 -29.01
N VAL A 514 3.88 -4.11 -28.98
CA VAL A 514 4.32 -5.27 -28.21
C VAL A 514 4.03 -5.03 -26.72
N PHE A 515 3.30 -5.96 -26.09
CA PHE A 515 2.93 -5.84 -24.68
C PHE A 515 4.14 -5.95 -23.75
N ASP A 516 4.37 -4.94 -22.91
CA ASP A 516 5.28 -4.99 -21.76
C ASP A 516 4.51 -4.68 -20.48
N LYS A 517 4.41 -5.68 -19.60
CA LYS A 517 3.78 -5.58 -18.27
C LYS A 517 4.42 -4.56 -17.32
N ARG A 518 5.61 -4.03 -17.65
CA ARG A 518 6.28 -2.97 -16.89
C ARG A 518 5.79 -1.57 -17.23
N ILE A 519 5.13 -1.40 -18.38
CA ILE A 519 4.67 -0.11 -18.88
C ILE A 519 3.19 0.05 -18.53
N PRO A 520 2.80 0.88 -17.55
CA PRO A 520 1.39 1.14 -17.27
C PRO A 520 0.74 1.84 -18.47
N GLY A 521 -0.52 1.52 -18.72
CA GLY A 521 -1.24 2.01 -19.88
C GLY A 521 -2.59 1.32 -20.07
N SER A 522 -3.33 1.83 -21.05
CA SER A 522 -4.58 1.24 -21.55
C SER A 522 -4.28 0.50 -22.86
N TRP A 523 -4.73 -0.73 -23.01
CA TRP A 523 -4.42 -1.61 -24.15
C TRP A 523 -5.73 -2.14 -24.74
N LYS A 524 -5.87 -2.07 -26.07
CA LYS A 524 -7.02 -2.62 -26.78
C LYS A 524 -6.71 -4.05 -27.19
N CYS A 525 -7.40 -5.01 -26.56
CA CYS A 525 -7.21 -6.44 -26.79
C CYS A 525 -8.56 -7.11 -27.04
N ASP A 526 -8.57 -8.24 -27.72
CA ASP A 526 -9.74 -9.11 -27.81
C ASP A 526 -9.54 -10.35 -26.93
N PHE A 527 -10.40 -10.49 -25.92
CA PHE A 527 -10.45 -11.65 -25.01
C PHE A 527 -11.79 -12.39 -25.09
N SER A 528 -12.60 -12.14 -26.12
CA SER A 528 -13.92 -12.77 -26.29
C SER A 528 -13.87 -14.28 -26.47
N ASN A 529 -12.76 -14.77 -27.04
CA ASN A 529 -12.48 -16.20 -27.24
C ASN A 529 -11.72 -16.82 -26.05
N ALA A 530 -11.76 -16.22 -24.86
CA ALA A 530 -11.09 -16.74 -23.67
C ALA A 530 -11.94 -17.81 -22.97
N GLU A 531 -11.50 -19.06 -23.06
CA GLU A 531 -12.10 -20.19 -22.33
C GLU A 531 -11.71 -20.14 -20.85
N LEU A 532 -12.66 -19.76 -19.99
CA LEU A 532 -12.52 -19.73 -18.52
C LEU A 532 -13.64 -20.57 -17.87
N ASP A 533 -13.43 -21.05 -16.65
CA ASP A 533 -14.44 -21.81 -15.89
C ASP A 533 -15.65 -20.90 -15.60
N PRO A 534 -16.87 -21.23 -16.10
CA PRO A 534 -18.03 -20.37 -15.97
C PRO A 534 -18.59 -20.33 -14.53
N ARG A 535 -18.11 -21.18 -13.62
CA ARG A 535 -18.43 -21.11 -12.17
C ARG A 535 -17.64 -20.01 -11.45
N LEU A 536 -16.80 -19.25 -12.17
CA LEU A 536 -15.98 -18.17 -11.64
C LEU A 536 -16.34 -16.84 -12.34
N PRO A 537 -16.29 -15.69 -11.62
CA PRO A 537 -16.50 -14.39 -12.24
C PRO A 537 -15.38 -14.08 -13.24
N ASN A 538 -15.73 -13.74 -14.47
CA ASN A 538 -14.76 -13.34 -15.48
C ASN A 538 -13.96 -12.10 -14.99
N PRO A 539 -12.62 -12.12 -15.00
CA PRO A 539 -11.82 -11.03 -14.49
C PRO A 539 -11.74 -9.83 -15.46
N PHE A 540 -12.26 -9.94 -16.68
CA PHE A 540 -12.12 -8.90 -17.70
C PHE A 540 -13.26 -7.87 -17.68
N THR A 541 -14.46 -8.23 -17.23
CA THR A 541 -15.64 -7.35 -17.15
C THR A 541 -16.04 -7.03 -15.69
N PRO A 542 -16.84 -5.98 -15.42
CA PRO A 542 -17.39 -5.72 -14.08
C PRO A 542 -18.60 -6.61 -13.73
N ASP A 543 -19.34 -7.12 -14.71
CA ASP A 543 -20.47 -8.05 -14.49
C ASP A 543 -20.01 -9.51 -14.29
N GLY A 544 -18.72 -9.80 -14.47
CA GLY A 544 -18.19 -11.16 -14.40
C GLY A 544 -18.59 -12.07 -15.57
N LEU A 545 -19.19 -11.54 -16.64
CA LEU A 545 -19.55 -12.26 -17.85
C LEU A 545 -18.40 -12.31 -18.88
N PRO A 546 -18.39 -13.26 -19.83
CA PRO A 546 -17.43 -13.25 -20.92
C PRO A 546 -17.50 -11.96 -21.76
N PRO A 547 -16.36 -11.30 -22.09
CA PRO A 547 -16.37 -10.15 -22.98
C PRO A 547 -16.83 -10.56 -24.39
N THR A 548 -17.58 -9.68 -25.06
CA THR A 548 -18.22 -10.00 -26.36
C THR A 548 -17.41 -9.57 -27.59
N GLY A 549 -16.24 -8.97 -27.40
CA GLY A 549 -15.33 -8.57 -28.47
C GLY A 549 -14.12 -7.77 -27.97
N PRO A 550 -13.44 -7.03 -28.87
CA PRO A 550 -12.32 -6.15 -28.51
C PRO A 550 -12.73 -5.04 -27.53
N ALA A 551 -11.94 -4.85 -26.47
CA ALA A 551 -12.17 -3.84 -25.45
C ALA A 551 -10.86 -3.25 -24.90
N TRP A 552 -10.97 -2.15 -24.14
CA TRP A 552 -9.84 -1.52 -23.46
C TRP A 552 -9.62 -2.10 -22.07
N TYR A 553 -8.39 -2.52 -21.79
CA TYR A 553 -7.96 -3.12 -20.54
C TYR A 553 -6.73 -2.40 -19.98
N SER A 554 -6.58 -2.33 -18.65
CA SER A 554 -5.32 -1.85 -18.07
C SER A 554 -4.20 -2.87 -18.25
N THR A 555 -2.95 -2.43 -18.13
CA THR A 555 -1.77 -3.31 -18.10
C THR A 555 -1.91 -4.47 -17.11
N VAL A 556 -2.64 -4.29 -16.01
CA VAL A 556 -2.84 -5.31 -14.97
C VAL A 556 -3.73 -6.46 -15.48
N LYS A 557 -4.88 -6.15 -16.11
CA LYS A 557 -5.74 -7.15 -16.74
C LYS A 557 -5.03 -7.88 -17.88
N VAL A 558 -4.30 -7.17 -18.75
CA VAL A 558 -3.56 -7.80 -19.86
C VAL A 558 -2.39 -8.67 -19.37
N ALA A 559 -1.68 -8.26 -18.32
CA ALA A 559 -0.67 -9.10 -17.68
C ALA A 559 -1.29 -10.35 -17.05
N TYR A 560 -2.52 -10.26 -16.55
CA TYR A 560 -3.25 -11.40 -15.99
C TYR A 560 -3.78 -12.35 -17.06
N ALA A 561 -4.18 -11.85 -18.24
CA ALA A 561 -4.52 -12.71 -19.38
C ALA A 561 -3.37 -13.67 -19.73
N LEU A 562 -2.11 -13.20 -19.71
CA LEU A 562 -0.94 -14.07 -19.88
C LEU A 562 -0.78 -15.10 -18.74
N GLU A 563 -1.10 -14.76 -17.49
CA GLU A 563 -1.07 -15.69 -16.35
C GLU A 563 -2.16 -16.78 -16.49
N LEU A 564 -3.30 -16.44 -17.11
CA LEU A 564 -4.38 -17.36 -17.43
C LEU A 564 -4.14 -18.21 -18.69
N GLY A 565 -3.03 -18.00 -19.40
CA GLY A 565 -2.71 -18.70 -20.67
C GLY A 565 -3.42 -18.14 -21.90
N ILE A 566 -4.11 -17.00 -21.79
CA ILE A 566 -4.83 -16.35 -22.88
C ILE A 566 -3.83 -15.64 -23.80
N ARG A 567 -4.04 -15.76 -25.12
CA ARG A 567 -3.23 -15.08 -26.14
C ARG A 567 -3.43 -13.56 -26.05
N VAL A 568 -2.35 -12.81 -25.85
CA VAL A 568 -2.36 -11.33 -25.84
C VAL A 568 -1.80 -10.79 -27.15
N GLN A 569 -2.62 -10.03 -27.88
CA GLN A 569 -2.23 -9.27 -29.06
C GLN A 569 -2.92 -7.90 -29.03
N PRO A 570 -2.27 -6.85 -28.51
CA PRO A 570 -2.86 -5.52 -28.47
C PRO A 570 -2.89 -4.91 -29.88
N THR A 571 -4.05 -4.43 -30.32
CA THR A 571 -4.19 -3.69 -31.59
C THR A 571 -3.84 -2.21 -31.42
N GLU A 572 -4.08 -1.66 -30.23
CA GLU A 572 -3.75 -0.28 -29.85
C GLU A 572 -3.28 -0.23 -28.39
N GLY A 573 -2.50 0.80 -28.04
CA GLY A 573 -2.14 1.08 -26.65
C GLY A 573 -1.87 2.55 -26.39
N TRP A 574 -2.23 3.01 -25.18
CA TRP A 574 -1.93 4.34 -24.65
C TRP A 574 -1.01 4.21 -23.45
N LEU A 575 0.29 4.33 -23.71
CA LEU A 575 1.37 3.88 -22.84
C LEU A 575 1.96 5.03 -22.01
N ARG A 576 2.45 4.72 -20.81
CA ARG A 576 3.07 5.67 -19.88
C ARG A 576 4.53 5.31 -19.64
N HIS A 577 5.43 6.11 -20.22
CA HIS A 577 6.85 5.81 -20.23
C HIS A 577 7.58 6.24 -18.94
N GLU A 578 7.03 7.18 -18.17
CA GLU A 578 7.44 7.39 -16.78
C GLU A 578 6.44 6.72 -15.83
N SER A 579 6.95 5.92 -14.90
CA SER A 579 6.14 5.18 -13.94
C SER A 579 6.90 4.85 -12.66
N GLY A 580 6.16 4.53 -11.60
CA GLY A 580 6.77 4.11 -10.33
C GLY A 580 5.77 3.86 -9.20
N PRO A 581 6.25 3.38 -8.03
CA PRO A 581 5.41 3.07 -6.87
C PRO A 581 5.00 4.34 -6.11
N TRP A 582 4.20 5.18 -6.78
CA TRP A 582 3.78 6.49 -6.28
C TRP A 582 3.01 6.38 -4.96
N LEU A 583 2.00 5.49 -4.90
CA LEU A 583 1.17 5.28 -3.72
C LEU A 583 1.79 4.38 -2.63
N ASP A 584 3.00 3.84 -2.78
CA ASP A 584 3.59 2.93 -1.79
C ASP A 584 3.80 3.55 -0.38
N PRO A 585 4.27 4.82 -0.23
CA PRO A 585 4.30 5.47 1.08
C PRO A 585 2.90 5.71 1.66
N TRP A 586 1.95 6.10 0.81
CA TRP A 586 0.55 6.32 1.20
C TRP A 586 -0.12 5.02 1.69
N HIS A 587 0.16 3.91 0.99
CA HIS A 587 -0.25 2.56 1.39
C HIS A 587 0.30 2.21 2.78
N LYS A 588 1.62 2.35 2.98
CA LYS A 588 2.29 2.01 4.25
C LYS A 588 1.73 2.83 5.41
N HIS A 589 1.59 4.13 5.22
CA HIS A 589 1.10 5.07 6.24
C HIS A 589 -0.33 4.75 6.68
N LEU A 590 -1.26 4.57 5.73
CA LEU A 590 -2.65 4.23 6.07
C LEU A 590 -2.80 2.79 6.60
N ARG A 591 -1.94 1.85 6.16
CA ARG A 591 -1.88 0.50 6.74
C ARG A 591 -1.47 0.55 8.21
N GLU A 592 -0.45 1.33 8.55
CA GLU A 592 0.03 1.49 9.93
C GLU A 592 -1.03 2.18 10.81
N ALA A 593 -1.67 3.24 10.31
CA ALA A 593 -2.79 3.91 10.97
C ALA A 593 -3.93 2.93 11.30
N TYR A 594 -4.38 2.17 10.29
CA TYR A 594 -5.44 1.17 10.43
C TYR A 594 -5.07 0.07 11.45
N LEU A 595 -3.85 -0.50 11.36
CA LEU A 595 -3.43 -1.59 12.25
C LEU A 595 -3.26 -1.11 13.71
N THR A 596 -2.76 0.11 13.91
CA THR A 596 -2.69 0.75 15.22
C THR A 596 -4.08 0.89 15.83
N THR A 597 -5.05 1.37 15.05
CA THR A 597 -6.43 1.55 15.54
C THR A 597 -7.16 0.23 15.79
N MET A 598 -6.97 -0.81 14.96
CA MET A 598 -7.50 -2.15 15.26
C MET A 598 -6.91 -2.73 16.56
N ALA A 599 -5.61 -2.52 16.83
CA ALA A 599 -4.98 -2.94 18.08
C ALA A 599 -5.56 -2.20 19.30
N ASN A 600 -5.82 -0.90 19.20
CA ASN A 600 -6.48 -0.12 20.27
C ASN A 600 -7.93 -0.59 20.52
N LEU A 601 -8.60 -1.12 19.50
CA LEU A 601 -9.93 -1.75 19.59
C LEU A 601 -9.86 -3.21 20.07
N GLY A 602 -8.70 -3.70 20.52
CA GLY A 602 -8.52 -5.04 21.08
C GLY A 602 -8.25 -6.14 20.06
N VAL A 603 -8.06 -5.80 18.77
CA VAL A 603 -7.79 -6.75 17.69
C VAL A 603 -6.36 -6.55 17.15
N PRO A 604 -5.32 -7.09 17.81
CA PRO A 604 -3.96 -7.00 17.30
C PRO A 604 -3.77 -7.85 16.04
N LEU A 605 -2.79 -7.46 15.21
CA LEU A 605 -2.52 -8.04 13.88
C LEU A 605 -2.40 -9.57 13.86
N ASP A 606 -1.81 -10.13 14.91
CA ASP A 606 -1.48 -11.55 15.05
C ASP A 606 -2.55 -12.36 15.81
N LEU A 607 -3.69 -11.75 16.19
CA LEU A 607 -4.74 -12.46 16.94
C LEU A 607 -5.27 -13.66 16.16
N ALA A 608 -5.58 -13.48 14.87
CA ALA A 608 -6.07 -14.56 14.00
C ALA A 608 -5.06 -15.72 13.80
N ASP A 609 -3.76 -15.45 13.94
CA ASP A 609 -2.71 -16.47 13.84
C ASP A 609 -2.49 -17.22 15.17
N ARG A 610 -2.83 -16.59 16.31
CA ARG A 610 -2.65 -17.14 17.66
C ARG A 610 -3.90 -17.86 18.19
N ASP A 611 -5.07 -17.29 17.94
CA ASP A 611 -6.37 -17.77 18.43
C ASP A 611 -7.47 -17.27 17.48
N VAL A 612 -7.86 -18.15 16.56
CA VAL A 612 -8.82 -17.84 15.50
C VAL A 612 -10.24 -17.61 16.03
N GLU A 613 -10.62 -18.29 17.12
CA GLU A 613 -11.94 -18.14 17.75
C GLU A 613 -12.01 -16.83 18.53
N ALA A 614 -10.97 -16.48 19.30
CA ALA A 614 -10.87 -15.17 19.94
C ALA A 614 -10.84 -14.03 18.91
N PHE A 615 -10.22 -14.24 17.74
CA PHE A 615 -10.28 -13.28 16.63
C PHE A 615 -11.72 -13.10 16.12
N LEU A 616 -12.45 -14.18 15.84
CA LEU A 616 -13.83 -14.11 15.36
C LEU A 616 -14.75 -13.43 16.39
N ALA A 617 -14.63 -13.80 17.67
CA ALA A 617 -15.37 -13.18 18.76
C ALA A 617 -15.06 -11.68 18.90
N ALA A 618 -13.79 -11.28 18.82
CA ALA A 618 -13.38 -9.88 18.90
C ALA A 618 -13.89 -9.05 17.69
N MET A 619 -13.86 -9.62 16.49
CA MET A 619 -14.42 -8.98 15.29
C MET A 619 -15.95 -8.83 15.36
N ALA A 620 -16.66 -9.85 15.83
CA ALA A 620 -18.12 -9.80 16.00
C ALA A 620 -18.54 -8.76 17.06
N ASN A 621 -17.73 -8.59 18.12
CA ASN A 621 -17.96 -7.61 19.17
C ASN A 621 -17.40 -6.19 18.84
N LEU A 622 -16.72 -6.01 17.71
CA LEU A 622 -16.02 -4.75 17.37
C LEU A 622 -16.93 -3.52 17.44
N LYS A 623 -18.20 -3.66 17.03
CA LYS A 623 -19.23 -2.60 17.09
C LYS A 623 -19.51 -2.05 18.49
N ASN A 624 -19.15 -2.79 19.54
CA ASN A 624 -19.29 -2.39 20.95
C ASN A 624 -17.98 -1.81 21.54
N GLY A 625 -16.96 -1.57 20.69
CA GLY A 625 -15.71 -0.92 21.08
C GLY A 625 -15.88 0.56 21.43
N ASN A 626 -14.76 1.23 21.77
CA ASN A 626 -14.77 2.66 22.11
C ASN A 626 -15.30 3.49 20.91
N PRO A 627 -16.40 4.26 21.07
CA PRO A 627 -17.01 5.02 19.96
C PRO A 627 -16.06 6.01 19.26
N VAL A 628 -15.14 6.63 19.99
CA VAL A 628 -14.15 7.55 19.43
C VAL A 628 -13.14 6.82 18.55
N GLU A 629 -12.60 5.70 19.02
CA GLU A 629 -11.62 4.91 18.25
C GLU A 629 -12.30 4.17 17.07
N LEU A 630 -13.59 3.81 17.19
CA LEU A 630 -14.41 3.32 16.07
C LEU A 630 -14.65 4.39 15.00
N ALA A 631 -14.92 5.63 15.39
CA ALA A 631 -15.03 6.74 14.45
C ALA A 631 -13.70 7.04 13.74
N ILE A 632 -12.57 6.93 14.46
CA ILE A 632 -11.23 7.01 13.85
C ILE A 632 -10.99 5.86 12.87
N LEU A 633 -11.36 4.62 13.22
CA LEU A 633 -11.28 3.47 12.31
C LEU A 633 -12.07 3.73 11.03
N HIS A 634 -13.30 4.22 11.15
CA HIS A 634 -14.14 4.57 10.01
C HIS A 634 -13.48 5.67 9.17
N ALA A 635 -13.01 6.75 9.81
CA ALA A 635 -12.35 7.85 9.12
C ALA A 635 -11.10 7.40 8.35
N ILE A 636 -10.29 6.48 8.90
CA ILE A 636 -9.13 5.87 8.20
C ILE A 636 -9.59 5.06 6.99
N LYS A 637 -10.59 4.18 7.14
CA LYS A 637 -11.16 3.38 6.03
C LYS A 637 -11.66 4.28 4.90
N SER A 638 -12.45 5.30 5.21
CA SER A 638 -12.97 6.26 4.24
C SER A 638 -11.90 7.18 3.66
N THR A 639 -10.81 7.45 4.37
CA THR A 639 -9.64 8.17 3.85
C THR A 639 -8.98 7.41 2.70
N ALA A 640 -8.82 6.09 2.85
CA ALA A 640 -8.30 5.24 1.79
C ALA A 640 -9.27 5.12 0.59
N LYS A 641 -10.53 4.69 0.84
CA LYS A 641 -11.56 4.50 -0.21
C LYS A 641 -11.82 5.80 -0.97
N GLY A 642 -12.03 6.89 -0.24
CA GLY A 642 -12.27 8.22 -0.79
C GLY A 642 -11.06 8.83 -1.51
N GLY A 643 -9.84 8.60 -1.01
CA GLY A 643 -8.60 9.04 -1.66
C GLY A 643 -8.41 8.43 -3.06
N ILE A 644 -8.61 7.12 -3.21
CA ILE A 644 -8.58 6.45 -4.52
C ILE A 644 -9.73 6.94 -5.42
N GLY A 645 -10.94 7.13 -4.87
CA GLY A 645 -12.08 7.69 -5.62
C GLY A 645 -11.80 9.08 -6.20
N LYS A 646 -10.99 9.91 -5.52
CA LYS A 646 -10.64 11.26 -5.98
C LYS A 646 -9.75 11.29 -7.24
N LEU A 647 -9.06 10.20 -7.56
CA LEU A 647 -8.24 10.08 -8.78
C LEU A 647 -9.09 10.15 -10.07
N ARG A 648 -10.38 9.78 -10.00
CA ARG A 648 -11.38 9.92 -11.09
C ARG A 648 -12.58 10.76 -10.63
N GLU A 649 -12.32 11.86 -9.93
CA GLU A 649 -13.39 12.75 -9.45
C GLU A 649 -14.17 13.35 -10.63
N ARG A 650 -15.46 13.01 -10.71
CA ARG A 650 -16.46 13.59 -11.64
C ARG A 650 -16.86 15.02 -11.22
N PRO A 651 -17.43 15.83 -12.13
CA PRO A 651 -17.94 17.16 -11.77
C PRO A 651 -19.07 17.07 -10.73
N ARG A 652 -19.33 18.18 -10.04
CA ARG A 652 -20.36 18.31 -9.00
C ARG A 652 -21.18 19.57 -9.22
N GLY A 653 -22.46 19.52 -8.86
CA GLY A 653 -23.39 20.66 -8.89
C GLY A 653 -24.21 20.77 -10.17
N ALA A 654 -25.43 21.29 -10.05
CA ALA A 654 -26.42 21.37 -11.13
C ALA A 654 -26.05 22.37 -12.25
N THR A 655 -25.02 23.20 -12.06
CA THR A 655 -24.54 24.18 -13.04
C THR A 655 -23.54 23.61 -14.05
N TYR A 656 -23.10 22.36 -13.87
CA TYR A 656 -22.19 21.69 -14.79
C TYR A 656 -22.82 21.49 -16.18
N ARG A 657 -22.06 21.77 -17.24
CA ARG A 657 -22.46 21.50 -18.64
C ARG A 657 -21.59 20.37 -19.22
N PRO A 658 -22.18 19.34 -19.86
CA PRO A 658 -21.43 18.25 -20.48
C PRO A 658 -20.31 18.75 -21.40
N GLY A 659 -19.09 18.24 -21.22
CA GLY A 659 -17.91 18.66 -21.97
C GLY A 659 -17.20 19.91 -21.46
N GLN A 660 -17.68 20.54 -20.38
CA GLN A 660 -16.91 21.58 -19.70
C GLN A 660 -15.80 20.94 -18.85
N ARG A 661 -14.62 21.57 -18.75
CA ARG A 661 -13.60 21.19 -17.76
C ARG A 661 -14.06 21.58 -16.35
N TRP A 662 -13.69 20.80 -15.33
CA TRP A 662 -13.97 21.09 -13.92
C TRP A 662 -12.70 21.08 -13.07
N PRO A 663 -12.65 21.78 -11.91
CA PRO A 663 -11.40 22.03 -11.17
C PRO A 663 -10.64 20.81 -10.63
N ALA A 664 -11.19 19.60 -10.78
CA ALA A 664 -10.46 18.38 -10.42
C ALA A 664 -9.43 17.98 -11.49
N LEU A 665 -9.68 18.32 -12.76
CA LEU A 665 -8.85 17.96 -13.91
C LEU A 665 -7.48 18.64 -13.90
N ASP A 666 -7.38 19.79 -13.24
CA ASP A 666 -6.17 20.60 -13.21
C ASP A 666 -5.27 20.25 -12.01
N ARG A 667 -5.59 19.15 -11.30
CA ARG A 667 -4.78 18.62 -10.18
C ARG A 667 -3.83 17.53 -10.69
N PRO A 668 -2.52 17.56 -10.34
CA PRO A 668 -1.58 16.51 -10.74
C PRO A 668 -2.02 15.09 -10.33
N THR A 669 -2.80 14.97 -9.26
CA THR A 669 -3.31 13.71 -8.71
C THR A 669 -4.54 13.15 -9.44
N TRP A 670 -5.21 13.90 -10.33
CA TRP A 670 -6.33 13.35 -11.08
C TRP A 670 -5.79 12.52 -12.25
N ASP A 671 -6.08 11.22 -12.24
CA ASP A 671 -5.67 10.26 -13.25
C ASP A 671 -6.61 9.03 -13.21
N PRO A 672 -7.49 8.86 -14.20
CA PRO A 672 -8.41 7.73 -14.25
C PRO A 672 -7.73 6.38 -14.48
N LEU A 673 -6.59 6.33 -15.19
CA LEU A 673 -5.81 5.10 -15.36
C LEU A 673 -5.21 4.63 -14.04
N ASN A 674 -4.69 5.54 -13.20
CA ASN A 674 -4.17 5.17 -11.89
C ASN A 674 -5.27 4.64 -10.96
N ARG A 675 -6.50 5.17 -11.03
CA ARG A 675 -7.64 4.51 -10.36
C ARG A 675 -7.87 3.10 -10.92
N ALA A 676 -7.89 2.96 -12.25
CA ALA A 676 -8.15 1.69 -12.90
C ALA A 676 -7.10 0.63 -12.53
N LEU A 677 -5.81 0.96 -12.53
CA LEU A 677 -4.73 0.07 -12.14
C LEU A 677 -4.92 -0.47 -10.70
N VAL A 678 -5.42 0.34 -9.75
CA VAL A 678 -5.68 -0.10 -8.37
C VAL A 678 -6.86 -1.08 -8.32
N ILE A 679 -7.98 -0.77 -8.99
CA ILE A 679 -9.18 -1.62 -8.99
C ILE A 679 -8.92 -2.93 -9.74
N ASP A 680 -8.31 -2.88 -10.93
CA ASP A 680 -7.95 -4.08 -11.68
C ASP A 680 -6.95 -4.96 -10.91
N THR A 681 -6.03 -4.36 -10.13
CA THR A 681 -5.12 -5.12 -9.25
C THR A 681 -5.89 -5.84 -8.13
N ASP A 682 -6.91 -5.21 -7.55
CA ASP A 682 -7.78 -5.87 -6.59
C ASP A 682 -8.58 -7.02 -7.23
N THR A 683 -9.25 -6.77 -8.36
CA THR A 683 -10.01 -7.79 -9.12
C THR A 683 -9.13 -8.99 -9.50
N VAL A 684 -7.92 -8.75 -10.05
CA VAL A 684 -6.96 -9.81 -10.37
C VAL A 684 -6.50 -10.57 -9.12
N ASN A 685 -6.26 -9.88 -8.01
CA ASN A 685 -5.86 -10.53 -6.75
C ASN A 685 -6.99 -11.38 -6.16
N LYS A 686 -8.25 -10.94 -6.23
CA LYS A 686 -9.42 -11.73 -5.83
C LYS A 686 -9.59 -12.93 -6.75
N HIS A 687 -9.61 -12.76 -8.08
CA HIS A 687 -9.73 -13.87 -9.03
C HIS A 687 -8.67 -14.96 -8.79
N ARG A 688 -7.40 -14.56 -8.59
CA ARG A 688 -6.31 -15.50 -8.28
C ARG A 688 -6.54 -16.27 -6.97
N LYS A 689 -7.15 -15.65 -5.95
CA LYS A 689 -7.49 -16.34 -4.69
C LYS A 689 -8.70 -17.25 -4.84
N ILE A 690 -9.76 -16.80 -5.52
CA ILE A 690 -10.95 -17.63 -5.82
C ILE A 690 -10.52 -18.90 -6.56
N ARG A 691 -9.72 -18.75 -7.64
CA ARG A 691 -9.15 -19.87 -8.39
C ARG A 691 -8.38 -20.84 -7.50
N ARG A 692 -7.40 -20.35 -6.72
CA ARG A 692 -6.60 -21.19 -5.82
C ARG A 692 -7.41 -21.82 -4.70
N HIS A 693 -8.51 -21.20 -4.29
CA HIS A 693 -9.43 -21.77 -3.33
C HIS A 693 -10.19 -22.95 -3.95
N ALA A 694 -10.84 -22.73 -5.11
CA ALA A 694 -11.54 -23.79 -5.85
C ALA A 694 -10.61 -24.95 -6.26
N GLU A 695 -9.37 -24.66 -6.67
CA GLU A 695 -8.32 -25.65 -6.97
C GLU A 695 -7.91 -26.49 -5.73
N ALA A 696 -8.08 -25.97 -4.50
CA ALA A 696 -7.65 -26.62 -3.26
C ALA A 696 -8.80 -27.29 -2.47
N THR A 697 -10.02 -26.73 -2.51
CA THR A 697 -11.18 -27.22 -1.73
C THR A 697 -12.25 -27.87 -2.60
N GLY A 698 -12.27 -27.57 -3.90
CA GLY A 698 -13.38 -27.91 -4.79
C GLY A 698 -14.67 -27.13 -4.50
N GLU A 699 -14.62 -26.06 -3.71
CA GLU A 699 -15.75 -25.17 -3.41
C GLU A 699 -15.64 -23.88 -4.24
N TYR A 700 -16.77 -23.44 -4.82
CA TYR A 700 -16.85 -22.31 -5.75
C TYR A 700 -17.75 -21.20 -5.17
N PRO A 701 -17.53 -19.92 -5.51
CA PRO A 701 -18.40 -18.85 -5.07
C PRO A 701 -19.74 -18.90 -5.83
N ILE A 702 -20.83 -18.50 -5.15
CA ILE A 702 -22.13 -18.26 -5.80
C ILE A 702 -22.34 -16.80 -6.18
N ALA A 703 -21.57 -15.88 -5.58
CA ALA A 703 -21.64 -14.46 -5.90
C ALA A 703 -20.35 -13.72 -5.51
N ALA A 704 -20.11 -12.59 -6.17
CA ALA A 704 -19.05 -11.64 -5.85
C ALA A 704 -19.60 -10.21 -5.99
N LEU A 705 -19.50 -9.41 -4.94
CA LEU A 705 -19.88 -8.00 -4.92
C LEU A 705 -18.76 -7.18 -4.30
N ALA A 706 -18.15 -6.30 -5.08
CA ALA A 706 -17.02 -5.48 -4.65
C ALA A 706 -15.91 -6.32 -3.95
N ASP A 707 -15.68 -6.11 -2.66
CA ASP A 707 -14.73 -6.81 -1.80
C ASP A 707 -15.30 -8.06 -1.09
N CYS A 708 -16.62 -8.30 -1.17
CA CYS A 708 -17.29 -9.47 -0.60
C CYS A 708 -17.47 -10.61 -1.61
N ILE A 709 -16.99 -11.82 -1.26
CA ILE A 709 -17.20 -13.05 -2.03
C ILE A 709 -18.05 -14.01 -1.21
N VAL A 710 -19.13 -14.55 -1.79
CA VAL A 710 -20.11 -15.42 -1.10
C VAL A 710 -19.91 -16.88 -1.53
N TYR A 711 -19.70 -17.76 -0.56
CA TYR A 711 -19.51 -19.21 -0.76
C TYR A 711 -20.63 -20.02 -0.08
N PRO A 712 -21.11 -21.12 -0.70
CA PRO A 712 -21.87 -22.16 -0.01
C PRO A 712 -21.06 -22.75 1.16
N SER A 713 -21.73 -23.15 2.25
CA SER A 713 -21.06 -23.60 3.47
C SER A 713 -21.82 -24.66 4.25
N LYS A 714 -21.08 -25.65 4.74
CA LYS A 714 -21.56 -26.77 5.58
C LYS A 714 -21.97 -26.31 6.98
N GLY A 715 -21.44 -25.17 7.43
CA GLY A 715 -21.69 -24.60 8.76
C GLY A 715 -21.73 -23.06 8.73
N PRO A 716 -22.11 -22.43 9.86
CA PRO A 716 -22.37 -20.99 9.91
C PRO A 716 -21.10 -20.14 10.10
N SER A 717 -19.91 -20.74 10.21
CA SER A 717 -18.64 -20.07 10.46
C SER A 717 -17.87 -19.82 9.15
N PRO A 718 -17.09 -18.73 9.02
CA PRO A 718 -16.10 -18.62 7.94
C PRO A 718 -15.08 -19.76 7.92
N LEU A 719 -14.84 -20.45 9.05
CA LEU A 719 -13.95 -21.61 9.08
C LEU A 719 -14.50 -22.79 8.26
N ASP A 720 -15.82 -22.93 8.14
CA ASP A 720 -16.45 -24.00 7.35
C ASP A 720 -16.21 -23.86 5.84
N VAL A 721 -15.83 -22.66 5.38
CA VAL A 721 -15.33 -22.37 4.02
C VAL A 721 -13.80 -22.36 3.98
N LEU A 722 -13.14 -21.81 4.99
CA LEU A 722 -11.69 -21.60 4.99
C LEU A 722 -10.85 -22.84 5.35
N LEU A 723 -11.44 -23.96 5.74
CA LEU A 723 -10.73 -25.21 6.04
C LEU A 723 -10.64 -26.12 4.81
N GLN A 724 -9.45 -26.71 4.63
CA GLN A 724 -9.19 -27.80 3.69
C GLN A 724 -9.76 -29.12 4.23
N PRO A 725 -9.95 -30.16 3.38
CA PRO A 725 -10.47 -31.45 3.81
C PRO A 725 -9.66 -32.17 4.90
N ASP A 726 -8.39 -31.81 5.09
CA ASP A 726 -7.51 -32.32 6.15
C ASP A 726 -7.60 -31.54 7.48
N GLY A 727 -8.45 -30.51 7.54
CA GLY A 727 -8.61 -29.64 8.71
C GLY A 727 -7.58 -28.51 8.82
N THR A 728 -6.72 -28.29 7.82
CA THR A 728 -5.80 -27.15 7.78
C THR A 728 -6.43 -25.94 7.10
N LEU A 729 -6.00 -24.71 7.42
CA LEU A 729 -6.53 -23.51 6.76
C LEU A 729 -6.09 -23.42 5.28
N ALA A 730 -7.03 -23.13 4.39
CA ALA A 730 -6.80 -22.91 2.97
C ALA A 730 -5.95 -21.64 2.76
N THR A 731 -4.77 -21.80 2.16
CA THR A 731 -3.77 -20.72 2.07
C THR A 731 -4.15 -19.56 1.13
N ALA A 732 -5.17 -19.74 0.28
CA ALA A 732 -5.63 -18.73 -0.68
C ALA A 732 -6.35 -17.55 0.00
N TRP A 733 -7.22 -17.85 0.96
CA TRP A 733 -7.98 -16.86 1.73
C TRP A 733 -7.49 -16.86 3.17
N ARG A 734 -6.62 -15.92 3.52
CA ARG A 734 -6.13 -15.77 4.90
C ARG A 734 -7.06 -14.87 5.70
N LEU A 735 -7.57 -15.39 6.81
CA LEU A 735 -8.34 -14.63 7.80
C LEU A 735 -7.45 -13.60 8.52
N GLY A 736 -8.03 -12.49 8.98
CA GLY A 736 -7.35 -11.51 9.84
C GLY A 736 -7.48 -10.06 9.33
N ILE A 737 -6.97 -9.11 10.10
CA ILE A 737 -7.18 -7.67 9.83
C ILE A 737 -6.29 -7.07 8.74
N SER A 738 -5.14 -7.68 8.44
CA SER A 738 -4.16 -7.11 7.50
C SER A 738 -4.81 -6.75 6.16
N PRO A 739 -4.61 -5.54 5.61
CA PRO A 739 -5.07 -5.21 4.26
C PRO A 739 -4.79 -6.33 3.24
N GLY A 740 -5.84 -6.81 2.58
CA GLY A 740 -5.83 -7.94 1.65
C GLY A 740 -6.10 -9.32 2.29
N HIS A 741 -6.28 -9.44 3.61
CA HIS A 741 -6.86 -10.61 4.30
C HIS A 741 -8.39 -10.50 4.32
N VAL A 742 -9.08 -11.61 4.59
CA VAL A 742 -10.53 -11.63 4.71
C VAL A 742 -11.02 -11.50 6.15
N LYS A 743 -12.23 -10.94 6.31
CA LYS A 743 -13.06 -11.01 7.51
C LYS A 743 -14.38 -11.72 7.18
N HIS A 744 -15.05 -12.20 8.23
CA HIS A 744 -16.45 -12.60 8.14
C HIS A 744 -17.33 -11.37 7.94
N GLU A 745 -18.10 -11.33 6.85
CA GLU A 745 -19.06 -10.26 6.60
C GLU A 745 -20.45 -10.62 7.12
N GLY A 746 -20.86 -11.87 6.93
CA GLY A 746 -22.12 -12.39 7.44
C GLY A 746 -22.38 -13.84 7.02
N THR A 747 -23.47 -14.39 7.57
CA THR A 747 -23.93 -15.76 7.36
C THR A 747 -25.43 -15.71 7.10
N GLN A 748 -25.88 -16.40 6.05
CA GLN A 748 -27.31 -16.56 5.73
C GLN A 748 -27.58 -18.01 5.34
N THR A 749 -28.84 -18.37 5.08
CA THR A 749 -29.20 -19.72 4.60
C THR A 749 -28.94 -19.85 3.09
N MET A 750 -28.67 -21.06 2.61
CA MET A 750 -28.52 -21.31 1.17
C MET A 750 -29.83 -21.05 0.41
N THR A 751 -30.99 -21.35 1.01
CA THR A 751 -32.31 -21.05 0.43
C THR A 751 -32.47 -19.55 0.15
N TRP A 752 -32.15 -18.70 1.12
CA TRP A 752 -32.19 -17.23 0.97
C TRP A 752 -31.28 -16.73 -0.17
N ALA A 753 -30.09 -17.33 -0.33
CA ALA A 753 -29.17 -16.94 -1.39
C ALA A 753 -29.68 -17.33 -2.77
N LEU A 754 -30.32 -18.51 -2.89
CA LEU A 754 -30.95 -18.97 -4.12
C LEU A 754 -32.17 -18.14 -4.49
N GLU A 755 -32.98 -17.72 -3.51
CA GLU A 755 -34.08 -16.76 -3.71
C GLU A 755 -33.55 -15.43 -4.27
N MET A 756 -32.52 -14.84 -3.63
CA MET A 756 -31.90 -13.60 -4.12
C MET A 756 -31.32 -13.71 -5.54
N ILE A 757 -30.62 -14.81 -5.86
CA ILE A 757 -30.09 -15.03 -7.23
C ILE A 757 -31.23 -15.20 -8.25
N THR A 758 -32.36 -15.80 -7.85
CA THR A 758 -33.55 -15.92 -8.71
C THR A 758 -34.18 -14.56 -9.02
N ASP A 759 -34.12 -13.62 -8.07
CA ASP A 759 -34.61 -12.25 -8.21
C ASP A 759 -33.60 -11.28 -8.87
N ASP A 760 -32.49 -11.77 -9.43
CA ASP A 760 -31.36 -10.97 -9.97
C ASP A 760 -30.73 -10.01 -8.93
N VAL A 761 -30.78 -10.40 -7.65
CA VAL A 761 -30.19 -9.66 -6.53
C VAL A 761 -28.93 -10.37 -6.06
N ASN A 762 -27.79 -9.67 -6.13
CA ASN A 762 -26.53 -10.21 -5.63
C ASN A 762 -26.57 -10.42 -4.09
N PRO A 763 -26.44 -11.66 -3.58
CA PRO A 763 -26.47 -11.95 -2.14
C PRO A 763 -25.45 -11.15 -1.32
N GLY A 764 -24.32 -10.74 -1.93
CA GLY A 764 -23.32 -9.90 -1.28
C GLY A 764 -23.88 -8.58 -0.74
N ARG A 765 -24.98 -8.05 -1.31
CA ARG A 765 -25.62 -6.79 -0.87
C ARG A 765 -26.23 -6.87 0.53
N HIS A 766 -26.62 -8.07 0.97
CA HIS A 766 -27.44 -8.27 2.16
C HIS A 766 -26.91 -9.36 3.11
N ILE A 767 -25.77 -9.98 2.78
CA ILE A 767 -25.17 -11.11 3.52
C ILE A 767 -24.92 -10.81 5.02
N LYS A 768 -24.65 -9.55 5.36
CA LYS A 768 -24.43 -9.03 6.72
C LYS A 768 -25.67 -9.12 7.63
N GLY A 769 -26.86 -9.17 7.03
CA GLY A 769 -28.16 -9.12 7.71
C GLY A 769 -28.61 -7.69 8.06
N GLY A 770 -29.93 -7.45 7.98
CA GLY A 770 -30.54 -6.13 8.08
C GLY A 770 -30.53 -5.35 6.75
N ASP A 771 -31.38 -4.33 6.65
CA ASP A 771 -31.50 -3.48 5.44
C ASP A 771 -30.26 -2.59 5.28
N ALA A 772 -29.19 -3.17 4.70
CA ALA A 772 -27.91 -2.52 4.44
C ALA A 772 -28.00 -1.26 3.56
N TYR A 773 -29.16 -0.99 2.94
CA TYR A 773 -29.44 0.26 2.24
C TYR A 773 -29.41 1.51 3.15
N ALA A 774 -29.54 1.34 4.47
CA ALA A 774 -29.48 2.44 5.44
C ALA A 774 -28.05 2.92 5.78
N GLU A 775 -27.03 2.08 5.58
CA GLU A 775 -25.62 2.41 5.87
C GLU A 775 -24.77 2.44 4.60
N GLY A 776 -25.01 3.45 3.74
CA GLY A 776 -24.37 3.56 2.43
C GLY A 776 -22.83 3.38 2.43
N GLU A 777 -22.37 2.27 1.85
CA GLU A 777 -20.96 1.91 1.66
C GLU A 777 -20.35 2.50 0.36
#